data_AF-A0A0D9YJH9-F1
#
_entry.id   AF-A0A0D9YJH9-F1
#
_cell.length_a   1.000
_cell.length_b   1.000
_cell.length_c   1.000
_cell.angle_alpha   90.00
_cell.angle_beta   90.00
_cell.angle_gamma   90.00
#
_symmetry.space_group_name_H-M   'P 1'
#
loop_
_entity.id
_entity.type
_entity.pdbx_description
1 polymer ?
#
loop_
_entity_poly.entity_id
_entity_poly.type
_entity_poly.pdbx_seq_one_letter_code
_entity_poly.pdbx_strand_id
1 'polypeptide(L)'
;MALSRRFLNLIVDNRFPGSKSLRYIDLTLQNFFNRSDSKVVTVDASAAISGSMDWIQLPSPMFNFQASSVAHHWEISCFPLRGREVLCIDQDECCLIFDGDRRNIVTMPDLCHPKGCPISLFVDSTNVDDDDGDGTLFIMERVVKPESPRSSPSHSDQFEAVFYRTPSSVRSVSSTCKPLPPPSFVRDPKFCNTRTTINSYAVVSGGFEICISVEGAGTYCMDTVKHTWRHVGQWTLPFYGKVEYVPELKLWFGLSDKTNHLAAVDLSAMDDCFQRPELVRAWMELSPCQPGLRQVLHRKHFAGYYRDQIIDDPFVVLTGVDVVPDDASGDANGSMGEVQLRMIKYESKLASGAIERFTPTMALSRRFLNLMMDNRFPVSKSLRCIDLTHHCNLFNATPPNFFDGSKSTIIRVENRIQLPSPIFNFAAGFGEDWRMDCLPFLDRRVICADQSGRCFLFEADRSRVVMLPRLHGPKQVPISILIPCPEEESGEFDGGNLYIMDKMSRAGVSGTNQFEAFVYCHYRGSRIMKSWTCQLLPPPPYVYDRTYLGRWLEIRSYVVVDYGSKICISVKGVGTYCMDRRSLTWSHLGKWMLPFIGKVEYVPEVKLWVGICSSTHELAAADLSSMDSQPQLVGTCKEFEPPEEWKQCRDPQLVNLGSGKFCVTRFFRNQAPKGDSDDEFIGRNITVLTGVEVMQSACHGNGSSGEMELQMIPHRSRWYGGDTIGTVC
;
A
#
# COMPACT_ATOMS: atom_id res chain seq x y z
N MET A 1 7.16 -30.71 12.01
CA MET A 1 5.73 -30.50 11.83
C MET A 1 5.54 -29.30 10.92
N ALA A 2 5.64 -29.48 9.60
CA ALA A 2 5.20 -28.49 8.64
C ALA A 2 3.66 -28.45 8.72
N LEU A 3 3.13 -27.31 9.15
CA LEU A 3 1.69 -27.08 9.16
C LEU A 3 1.16 -27.21 7.73
N SER A 4 0.18 -28.10 7.52
CA SER A 4 -0.58 -28.16 6.26
C SER A 4 -1.00 -26.74 5.88
N ARG A 5 -0.52 -26.26 4.73
CA ARG A 5 -0.93 -24.96 4.21
C ARG A 5 -2.38 -25.11 3.76
N ARG A 6 -3.31 -24.77 4.64
CA ARG A 6 -4.75 -24.75 4.35
C ARG A 6 -5.08 -23.85 3.13
N PHE A 7 -4.20 -22.91 2.81
CA PHE A 7 -4.48 -21.89 1.84
C PHE A 7 -3.31 -21.59 0.90
N LEU A 8 -3.65 -21.21 -0.33
CA LEU A 8 -2.72 -20.86 -1.40
C LEU A 8 -2.89 -19.38 -1.78
N ASN A 9 -1.79 -18.63 -1.71
CA ASN A 9 -1.71 -17.26 -2.25
C ASN A 9 -1.44 -17.35 -3.75
N LEU A 10 -2.41 -16.95 -4.56
CA LEU A 10 -2.28 -16.87 -6.01
C LEU A 10 -2.17 -15.40 -6.44
N ILE A 11 -1.04 -15.03 -7.02
CA ILE A 11 -0.82 -13.69 -7.58
C ILE A 11 -1.01 -13.77 -9.09
N VAL A 12 -2.00 -13.06 -9.60
CA VAL A 12 -2.39 -13.08 -11.02
C VAL A 12 -2.13 -11.71 -11.65
N ASP A 13 -1.58 -11.71 -12.85
CA ASP A 13 -1.46 -10.49 -13.66
C ASP A 13 -2.83 -9.97 -14.07
N ASN A 14 -3.01 -8.65 -14.01
CA ASN A 14 -4.21 -7.99 -14.49
C ASN A 14 -4.03 -7.57 -15.96
N ARG A 15 -5.13 -7.22 -16.65
CA ARG A 15 -5.08 -6.69 -18.02
C ARG A 15 -4.34 -5.36 -18.12
N PHE A 16 -4.31 -4.62 -17.01
CA PHE A 16 -3.53 -3.40 -16.88
C PHE A 16 -2.09 -3.76 -16.51
N PRO A 17 -1.10 -3.40 -17.33
CA PRO A 17 0.28 -3.69 -16.99
C PRO A 17 0.67 -3.01 -15.67
N GLY A 18 1.58 -3.64 -14.92
CA GLY A 18 2.00 -3.14 -13.62
C GLY A 18 0.94 -3.30 -12.53
N SER A 19 -0.15 -4.01 -12.80
CA SER A 19 -1.18 -4.37 -11.83
C SER A 19 -1.25 -5.88 -11.64
N LYS A 20 -1.30 -6.31 -10.38
CA LYS A 20 -1.47 -7.70 -9.99
C LYS A 20 -2.57 -7.82 -8.94
N SER A 21 -3.27 -8.95 -8.96
CA SER A 21 -4.32 -9.27 -7.99
C SER A 21 -3.90 -10.46 -7.15
N LEU A 22 -4.04 -10.32 -5.82
CA LEU A 22 -3.92 -11.43 -4.87
C LEU A 22 -5.26 -12.12 -4.72
N ARG A 23 -5.28 -13.41 -4.99
CA ARG A 23 -6.42 -14.31 -4.77
C ARG A 23 -6.02 -15.36 -3.76
N TYR A 24 -6.97 -15.71 -2.91
CA TYR A 24 -6.73 -16.64 -1.82
C TYR A 24 -7.62 -17.86 -1.99
N ILE A 25 -6.99 -19.01 -2.15
CA ILE A 25 -7.70 -20.27 -2.38
C ILE A 25 -7.60 -21.09 -1.11
N ASP A 26 -8.74 -21.32 -0.46
CA ASP A 26 -8.84 -22.33 0.60
C ASP A 26 -8.87 -23.71 -0.06
N LEU A 27 -7.78 -24.47 0.14
CA LEU A 27 -7.61 -25.77 -0.48
C LEU A 27 -8.59 -26.81 0.07
N THR A 28 -9.13 -26.58 1.28
CA THR A 28 -10.12 -27.48 1.91
C THR A 28 -11.52 -27.31 1.34
N LEU A 29 -11.88 -26.09 0.88
CA LEU A 29 -13.20 -25.81 0.31
C LEU A 29 -13.31 -26.23 -1.16
N GLN A 30 -12.18 -26.30 -1.87
CA GLN A 30 -12.15 -26.58 -3.30
C GLN A 30 -12.01 -28.08 -3.63
N ASN A 31 -12.05 -28.96 -2.62
CA ASN A 31 -11.98 -30.42 -2.76
C ASN A 31 -10.78 -30.92 -3.59
N PHE A 32 -9.66 -30.17 -3.62
CA PHE A 32 -8.45 -30.58 -4.35
C PHE A 32 -7.85 -31.89 -3.86
N PHE A 33 -8.24 -32.38 -2.68
CA PHE A 33 -7.75 -33.61 -2.07
C PHE A 33 -8.85 -34.66 -1.82
N ASN A 34 -9.99 -34.56 -2.50
CA ASN A 34 -11.00 -35.62 -2.45
C ASN A 34 -10.58 -36.76 -3.38
N ARG A 35 -10.42 -37.96 -2.80
CA ARG A 35 -10.05 -39.17 -3.52
C ARG A 35 -11.07 -39.43 -4.63
N SER A 36 -10.62 -39.47 -5.88
CA SER A 36 -11.43 -40.04 -6.95
C SER A 36 -11.63 -41.52 -6.60
N ASP A 37 -12.86 -41.96 -6.36
CA ASP A 37 -13.20 -43.38 -6.38
C ASP A 37 -13.11 -43.87 -7.83
N SER A 38 -11.92 -43.88 -8.40
CA SER A 38 -11.65 -44.64 -9.62
C SER A 38 -11.69 -46.10 -9.22
N LYS A 39 -12.88 -46.71 -9.40
CA LYS A 39 -13.05 -48.16 -9.42
C LYS A 39 -11.84 -48.78 -10.13
N VAL A 40 -11.21 -49.75 -9.49
CA VAL A 40 -10.25 -50.66 -10.12
C VAL A 40 -11.00 -51.33 -11.26
N VAL A 41 -10.87 -50.78 -12.46
CA VAL A 41 -11.31 -51.41 -13.70
C VAL A 41 -10.05 -52.02 -14.29
N THR A 42 -9.86 -53.30 -14.03
CA THR A 42 -8.95 -54.15 -14.78
C THR A 42 -9.48 -54.27 -16.20
N VAL A 43 -9.02 -53.46 -17.15
CA VAL A 43 -9.13 -53.79 -18.58
C VAL A 43 -7.96 -53.23 -19.38
N ASP A 44 -7.51 -54.06 -20.31
CA ASP A 44 -6.41 -53.97 -21.26
C ASP A 44 -6.19 -52.62 -21.98
N ALA A 45 -4.93 -52.47 -22.40
CA ALA A 45 -4.40 -51.38 -23.20
C ALA A 45 -5.18 -51.19 -24.53
N SER A 46 -5.98 -50.12 -24.62
CA SER A 46 -6.16 -49.27 -25.82
C SER A 46 -7.39 -48.34 -25.74
N ALA A 47 -7.55 -47.55 -24.68
CA ALA A 47 -8.55 -46.48 -24.69
C ALA A 47 -7.98 -45.20 -24.08
N ALA A 48 -7.77 -44.19 -24.92
CA ALA A 48 -7.43 -42.85 -24.48
C ALA A 48 -8.61 -42.29 -23.68
N ILE A 49 -8.47 -42.25 -22.35
CA ILE A 49 -9.42 -41.59 -21.46
C ILE A 49 -9.28 -40.09 -21.71
N SER A 50 -10.21 -39.53 -22.49
CA SER A 50 -10.42 -38.08 -22.60
C SER A 50 -10.96 -37.58 -21.26
N GLY A 51 -10.07 -37.25 -20.32
CA GLY A 51 -10.46 -36.62 -19.05
C GLY A 51 -11.01 -35.23 -19.29
N SER A 52 -12.33 -35.04 -19.08
CA SER A 52 -12.94 -33.71 -18.97
C SER A 52 -12.34 -33.01 -17.75
N MET A 53 -11.63 -31.90 -17.96
CA MET A 53 -11.11 -31.07 -16.86
C MET A 53 -12.22 -30.13 -16.36
N ASP A 54 -12.51 -30.20 -15.06
CA ASP A 54 -13.50 -29.32 -14.44
C ASP A 54 -12.98 -27.87 -14.36
N TRP A 55 -13.84 -26.95 -14.79
CA TRP A 55 -13.60 -25.51 -14.73
C TRP A 55 -13.97 -24.98 -13.34
N ILE A 56 -13.06 -24.24 -12.69
CA ILE A 56 -13.37 -23.44 -11.51
C ILE A 56 -13.23 -21.96 -11.83
N GLN A 57 -14.17 -21.15 -11.35
CA GLN A 57 -13.97 -19.71 -11.25
C GLN A 57 -13.05 -19.39 -10.08
N LEU A 58 -11.95 -18.68 -10.34
CA LEU A 58 -11.08 -18.19 -9.28
C LEU A 58 -11.87 -17.28 -8.32
N PRO A 59 -11.64 -17.35 -7.00
CA PRO A 59 -12.28 -16.46 -6.05
C PRO A 59 -11.96 -15.01 -6.39
N SER A 60 -12.90 -14.10 -6.12
CA SER A 60 -12.71 -12.67 -6.34
C SER A 60 -11.39 -12.17 -5.73
N PRO A 61 -10.71 -11.21 -6.39
CA PRO A 61 -9.45 -10.68 -5.89
C PRO A 61 -9.64 -10.13 -4.47
N MET A 62 -8.83 -10.59 -3.53
CA MET A 62 -8.82 -10.09 -2.17
C MET A 62 -8.21 -8.70 -2.10
N PHE A 63 -7.13 -8.49 -2.86
CA PHE A 63 -6.38 -7.25 -2.86
C PHE A 63 -5.70 -7.04 -4.20
N ASN A 64 -5.55 -5.78 -4.60
CA ASN A 64 -4.94 -5.38 -5.86
C ASN A 64 -3.70 -4.52 -5.60
N PHE A 65 -2.61 -4.81 -6.29
CA PHE A 65 -1.36 -4.07 -6.23
C PHE A 65 -1.11 -3.42 -7.58
N GLN A 66 -0.70 -2.16 -7.58
CA GLN A 66 -0.39 -1.44 -8.80
C GLN A 66 0.85 -0.58 -8.63
N ALA A 67 1.75 -0.62 -9.60
CA ALA A 67 2.88 0.31 -9.70
C ALA A 67 2.46 1.57 -10.49
N SER A 68 2.98 2.74 -10.10
CA SER A 68 2.88 3.96 -10.91
C SER A 68 4.01 4.00 -11.94
N SER A 69 3.72 4.25 -13.23
CA SER A 69 4.76 4.29 -14.28
C SER A 69 5.74 5.46 -14.11
N VAL A 70 7.04 5.20 -14.25
CA VAL A 70 8.02 6.26 -14.56
C VAL A 70 8.93 5.94 -15.75
N ALA A 71 9.05 4.68 -16.22
CA ALA A 71 9.88 4.40 -17.40
C ALA A 71 9.49 3.08 -18.10
N HIS A 72 8.69 3.13 -19.19
CA HIS A 72 8.42 2.05 -20.19
C HIS A 72 8.18 0.59 -19.74
N HIS A 73 8.20 0.30 -18.44
CA HIS A 73 8.20 -1.00 -17.80
C HIS A 73 7.25 -0.90 -16.62
N TRP A 74 5.99 -1.25 -16.87
CA TRP A 74 5.00 -1.42 -15.82
C TRP A 74 5.20 -2.77 -15.17
N GLU A 75 6.20 -2.87 -14.29
CA GLU A 75 6.51 -4.11 -13.59
C GLU A 75 6.37 -3.89 -12.09
N ILE A 76 5.45 -4.66 -11.51
CA ILE A 76 5.40 -4.87 -10.07
C ILE A 76 5.80 -6.32 -9.84
N SER A 77 6.72 -6.57 -8.91
CA SER A 77 7.12 -7.91 -8.49
C SER A 77 6.51 -8.19 -7.13
N CYS A 78 5.71 -9.26 -7.04
CA CYS A 78 5.05 -9.65 -5.81
C CYS A 78 5.55 -11.05 -5.40
N PHE A 79 6.04 -11.15 -4.17
CA PHE A 79 6.67 -12.32 -3.58
C PHE A 79 5.92 -12.75 -2.32
N PRO A 80 5.37 -13.98 -2.29
CA PRO A 80 4.76 -14.50 -1.06
C PRO A 80 5.85 -14.76 -0.01
N LEU A 81 5.58 -14.34 1.23
CA LEU A 81 6.45 -14.57 2.39
C LEU A 81 5.86 -15.70 3.25
N ARG A 82 5.51 -15.40 4.51
CA ARG A 82 4.87 -16.31 5.45
C ARG A 82 3.35 -16.09 5.47
N GLY A 83 2.57 -17.15 5.59
CA GLY A 83 1.11 -17.04 5.75
C GLY A 83 0.43 -16.26 4.63
N ARG A 84 -0.21 -15.13 4.96
CA ARG A 84 -0.90 -14.22 4.02
C ARG A 84 -0.11 -12.96 3.68
N GLU A 85 1.20 -12.99 3.90
CA GLU A 85 2.05 -11.84 3.64
C GLU A 85 2.63 -11.87 2.23
N VAL A 86 2.62 -10.71 1.59
CA VAL A 86 3.16 -10.51 0.25
C VAL A 86 4.03 -9.26 0.25
N LEU A 87 5.30 -9.41 -0.12
CA LEU A 87 6.16 -8.27 -0.46
C LEU A 87 5.91 -7.87 -1.91
N CYS A 88 5.64 -6.59 -2.12
CA CYS A 88 5.51 -5.97 -3.43
C CYS A 88 6.65 -4.99 -3.65
N ILE A 89 7.23 -5.03 -4.85
CA ILE A 89 8.35 -4.19 -5.28
C ILE A 89 7.97 -3.59 -6.62
N ASP A 90 8.01 -2.28 -6.76
CA ASP A 90 7.85 -1.63 -8.06
C ASP A 90 9.18 -1.40 -8.78
N GLN A 91 9.11 -0.87 -10.00
CA GLN A 91 10.30 -0.56 -10.79
C GLN A 91 11.14 0.60 -10.23
N ASP A 92 10.59 1.40 -9.32
CA ASP A 92 11.26 2.52 -8.65
C ASP A 92 11.82 2.08 -7.27
N GLU A 93 12.03 0.77 -7.13
CA GLU A 93 12.62 0.09 -5.97
C GLU A 93 11.79 0.19 -4.69
N CYS A 94 10.61 0.81 -4.76
CA CYS A 94 9.76 1.02 -3.61
C CYS A 94 9.22 -0.34 -3.18
N CYS A 95 9.35 -0.63 -1.90
CA CYS A 95 8.95 -1.89 -1.31
C CYS A 95 7.80 -1.69 -0.32
N LEU A 96 6.76 -2.51 -0.43
CA LEU A 96 5.63 -2.55 0.50
C LEU A 96 5.33 -4.00 0.90
N ILE A 97 5.05 -4.25 2.17
CA ILE A 97 4.50 -5.53 2.61
C ILE A 97 3.01 -5.36 2.85
N PHE A 98 2.23 -6.30 2.33
CA PHE A 98 0.83 -6.47 2.64
C PHE A 98 0.65 -7.69 3.53
N ASP A 99 0.03 -7.51 4.70
CA ASP A 99 -0.40 -8.58 5.58
C ASP A 99 -1.93 -8.73 5.49
N GLY A 100 -2.37 -9.83 4.88
CA GLY A 100 -3.80 -10.13 4.72
C GLY A 100 -4.53 -10.48 6.01
N ASP A 101 -3.83 -10.96 7.05
CA ASP A 101 -4.44 -11.32 8.34
C ASP A 101 -4.68 -10.09 9.21
N ARG A 102 -3.72 -9.17 9.25
CA ARG A 102 -3.84 -7.91 10.00
C ARG A 102 -4.48 -6.77 9.19
N ARG A 103 -4.75 -6.98 7.89
CA ARG A 103 -5.17 -5.94 6.93
C ARG A 103 -4.29 -4.71 7.05
N ASN A 104 -2.99 -4.94 6.95
CA ASN A 104 -2.00 -3.88 7.09
C ASN A 104 -1.16 -3.74 5.81
N ILE A 105 -0.67 -2.53 5.59
CA ILE A 105 0.42 -2.26 4.65
C ILE A 105 1.55 -1.59 5.43
N VAL A 106 2.76 -2.08 5.21
CA VAL A 106 3.99 -1.56 5.82
C VAL A 106 4.93 -1.11 4.73
N THR A 107 5.45 0.12 4.80
CA THR A 107 6.55 0.53 3.91
C THR A 107 7.84 -0.18 4.32
N MET A 108 8.56 -0.70 3.33
CA MET A 108 9.83 -1.37 3.53
C MET A 108 10.97 -0.52 2.97
N PRO A 109 12.21 -0.73 3.44
CA PRO A 109 13.39 -0.18 2.80
C PRO A 109 13.42 -0.59 1.34
N ASP A 110 13.97 0.31 0.55
CA ASP A 110 13.99 0.18 -0.89
C ASP A 110 15.09 -0.75 -1.33
N LEU A 111 14.89 -1.36 -2.51
CA LEU A 111 16.01 -2.03 -3.14
C LEU A 111 17.08 -0.99 -3.49
N CYS A 112 18.34 -1.42 -3.44
CA CYS A 112 19.45 -0.57 -3.84
C CYS A 112 19.46 -0.33 -5.36
N HIS A 113 18.92 -1.28 -6.14
CA HIS A 113 18.84 -1.19 -7.60
C HIS A 113 17.57 -1.88 -8.15
N PRO A 114 17.04 -1.42 -9.30
CA PRO A 114 15.87 -2.05 -9.91
C PRO A 114 16.25 -3.42 -10.45
N LYS A 115 15.37 -4.40 -10.27
CA LYS A 115 15.62 -5.79 -10.72
C LYS A 115 14.75 -6.11 -11.93
N GLY A 116 15.35 -6.63 -13.00
CA GLY A 116 14.61 -7.21 -14.11
C GLY A 116 14.28 -8.69 -13.85
N CYS A 117 13.00 -9.07 -13.79
CA CYS A 117 12.56 -10.44 -13.47
C CYS A 117 13.21 -11.04 -12.20
N PRO A 118 13.06 -10.43 -11.02
CA PRO A 118 13.66 -10.92 -9.80
C PRO A 118 13.11 -12.30 -9.35
N ILE A 119 13.98 -13.13 -8.78
CA ILE A 119 13.62 -14.30 -7.96
C ILE A 119 13.79 -13.98 -6.47
N SER A 120 13.05 -14.68 -5.62
CA SER A 120 13.07 -14.47 -4.17
C SER A 120 13.18 -15.77 -3.39
N LEU A 121 13.97 -15.75 -2.31
CA LEU A 121 14.07 -16.84 -1.34
C LEU A 121 13.94 -16.29 0.08
N PHE A 122 12.97 -16.80 0.82
CA PHE A 122 12.77 -16.45 2.22
C PHE A 122 13.39 -17.51 3.11
N VAL A 123 14.25 -17.09 4.04
CA VAL A 123 14.92 -17.93 5.03
C VAL A 123 14.47 -17.48 6.41
N ASP A 124 13.89 -18.40 7.18
CA ASP A 124 13.44 -18.11 8.55
C ASP A 124 14.65 -18.04 9.50
N SER A 125 14.60 -17.18 10.52
CA SER A 125 15.66 -17.11 11.52
C SER A 125 15.48 -18.27 12.51
N THR A 126 16.37 -19.26 12.50
CA THR A 126 16.27 -20.45 13.34
C THR A 126 17.11 -20.39 14.62
N ASN A 127 17.79 -19.26 14.90
CA ASN A 127 18.59 -19.11 16.11
C ASN A 127 17.69 -18.90 17.33
N VAL A 128 17.59 -19.93 18.17
CA VAL A 128 16.82 -19.96 19.43
C VAL A 128 17.43 -19.04 20.50
N ASP A 129 18.68 -18.59 20.33
CA ASP A 129 19.41 -17.75 21.29
C ASP A 129 19.40 -16.25 20.97
N ASP A 130 18.95 -15.85 19.79
CA ASP A 130 18.64 -14.46 19.48
C ASP A 130 17.12 -14.31 19.50
N ASP A 131 16.60 -13.65 20.54
CA ASP A 131 15.20 -13.23 20.70
C ASP A 131 14.76 -12.19 19.62
N ASP A 132 15.48 -12.14 18.48
CA ASP A 132 15.53 -11.09 17.48
C ASP A 132 15.67 -11.68 16.05
N GLY A 133 14.58 -11.88 15.32
CA GLY A 133 14.64 -11.92 13.84
C GLY A 133 13.54 -12.74 13.16
N ASP A 134 12.73 -12.11 12.32
CA ASP A 134 11.62 -12.80 11.63
C ASP A 134 11.98 -13.32 10.24
N GLY A 135 13.27 -13.47 9.93
CA GLY A 135 13.77 -14.05 8.69
C GLY A 135 14.34 -13.02 7.69
N THR A 136 15.03 -13.53 6.69
CA THR A 136 15.69 -12.73 5.65
C THR A 136 15.15 -13.11 4.28
N LEU A 137 14.74 -12.11 3.50
CA LEU A 137 14.36 -12.30 2.11
C LEU A 137 15.54 -11.95 1.21
N PHE A 138 16.01 -12.93 0.46
CA PHE A 138 17.03 -12.78 -0.56
C PHE A 138 16.38 -12.55 -1.92
N ILE A 139 16.77 -11.48 -2.61
CA ILE A 139 16.25 -11.08 -3.92
C ILE A 139 17.42 -11.02 -4.91
N MET A 140 17.25 -11.67 -6.05
CA MET A 140 18.31 -11.80 -7.05
C MET A 140 17.75 -11.59 -8.46
N GLU A 141 18.52 -10.98 -9.37
CA GLU A 141 18.17 -10.97 -10.80
C GLU A 141 18.16 -12.41 -11.35
N ARG A 142 17.08 -12.81 -12.02
CA ARG A 142 17.02 -14.13 -12.68
C ARG A 142 17.97 -14.20 -13.87
N VAL A 143 18.05 -13.11 -14.65
CA VAL A 143 18.95 -12.98 -15.79
C VAL A 143 20.15 -12.16 -15.35
N VAL A 144 21.24 -12.85 -15.04
CA VAL A 144 22.44 -12.28 -14.46
C VAL A 144 23.28 -11.64 -15.56
N LYS A 145 23.54 -10.35 -15.40
CA LYS A 145 24.41 -9.53 -16.25
C LYS A 145 25.86 -9.60 -15.74
N PRO A 146 26.84 -9.64 -16.64
CA PRO A 146 28.24 -9.59 -16.24
C PRO A 146 28.57 -8.24 -15.59
N GLU A 147 29.35 -8.28 -14.51
CA GLU A 147 29.84 -7.08 -13.82
C GLU A 147 31.32 -6.85 -14.14
N SER A 148 31.73 -5.58 -14.17
CA SER A 148 33.14 -5.23 -14.38
C SER A 148 34.00 -5.75 -13.21
N PRO A 149 35.16 -6.38 -13.46
CA PRO A 149 36.10 -6.77 -12.40
C PRO A 149 36.64 -5.57 -11.58
N ARG A 150 36.42 -4.34 -12.05
CA ARG A 150 36.81 -3.10 -11.37
C ARG A 150 35.73 -2.59 -10.39
N SER A 151 34.55 -3.18 -10.34
CA SER A 151 33.54 -2.85 -9.31
C SER A 151 33.99 -3.35 -7.94
N SER A 152 33.48 -2.74 -6.86
CA SER A 152 33.86 -3.12 -5.50
C SER A 152 33.64 -4.61 -5.25
N PRO A 153 34.62 -5.35 -4.68
CA PRO A 153 34.50 -6.79 -4.38
C PRO A 153 33.29 -7.16 -3.51
N SER A 154 32.81 -6.23 -2.71
CA SER A 154 31.87 -6.47 -1.62
C SER A 154 30.39 -6.31 -1.98
N HIS A 155 30.04 -5.73 -3.13
CA HIS A 155 28.64 -5.39 -3.44
C HIS A 155 28.30 -5.67 -4.91
N SER A 156 27.10 -6.20 -5.15
CA SER A 156 26.49 -6.39 -6.46
C SER A 156 25.15 -5.67 -6.54
N ASP A 157 24.87 -5.09 -7.70
CA ASP A 157 23.59 -4.45 -8.01
C ASP A 157 22.51 -5.50 -8.35
N GLN A 158 22.84 -6.79 -8.32
CA GLN A 158 21.98 -7.89 -8.74
C GLN A 158 21.52 -8.78 -7.59
N PHE A 159 22.23 -8.79 -6.46
CA PHE A 159 21.96 -9.64 -5.30
C PHE A 159 21.76 -8.78 -4.06
N GLU A 160 20.60 -8.89 -3.42
CA GLU A 160 20.24 -8.09 -2.24
C GLU A 160 19.55 -8.95 -1.18
N ALA A 161 19.73 -8.59 0.08
CA ALA A 161 18.99 -9.15 1.22
C ALA A 161 18.16 -8.05 1.88
N VAL A 162 16.87 -8.32 2.03
CA VAL A 162 15.94 -7.53 2.83
C VAL A 162 15.72 -8.24 4.16
N PHE A 163 16.12 -7.60 5.25
CA PHE A 163 15.90 -8.13 6.59
C PHE A 163 14.45 -7.88 6.99
N TYR A 164 13.69 -8.96 7.17
CA TYR A 164 12.28 -8.92 7.52
C TYR A 164 12.11 -9.10 9.04
N ARG A 165 11.25 -8.26 9.62
CA ARG A 165 10.91 -8.29 11.04
C ARG A 165 9.40 -8.13 11.21
N THR A 166 8.75 -9.14 11.76
CA THR A 166 7.37 -9.11 12.22
C THR A 166 7.28 -8.08 13.34
N PRO A 167 6.26 -7.22 13.35
CA PRO A 167 6.10 -6.22 14.39
C PRO A 167 5.90 -6.88 15.77
N SER A 168 6.94 -6.88 16.62
CA SER A 168 6.87 -7.24 18.04
C SER A 168 7.41 -6.11 18.93
N SER A 169 6.92 -6.04 20.17
CA SER A 169 6.74 -4.83 20.97
C SER A 169 8.00 -4.15 21.55
N VAL A 170 9.22 -4.65 21.34
CA VAL A 170 10.27 -4.40 22.36
C VAL A 170 11.58 -3.77 21.87
N ARG A 171 11.97 -3.78 20.58
CA ARG A 171 13.28 -3.21 20.18
C ARG A 171 13.31 -2.51 18.81
N SER A 172 14.03 -1.38 18.79
CA SER A 172 14.40 -0.63 17.60
C SER A 172 15.49 -1.38 16.83
N VAL A 173 15.10 -2.12 15.80
CA VAL A 173 16.02 -2.54 14.74
C VAL A 173 15.36 -2.19 13.43
N SER A 174 16.02 -1.35 12.65
CA SER A 174 15.54 -0.97 11.33
C SER A 174 15.59 -2.18 10.41
N SER A 175 14.49 -2.43 9.69
CA SER A 175 14.58 -3.24 8.47
C SER A 175 15.58 -2.52 7.56
N THR A 176 16.55 -3.26 7.02
CA THR A 176 17.53 -2.72 6.08
C THR A 176 17.53 -3.57 4.82
N CYS A 177 17.79 -2.95 3.68
CA CYS A 177 18.20 -3.67 2.49
C CYS A 177 19.72 -3.59 2.39
N LYS A 178 20.39 -4.71 2.13
CA LYS A 178 21.85 -4.75 1.95
C LYS A 178 22.22 -5.40 0.62
N PRO A 179 23.08 -4.78 -0.19
CA PRO A 179 23.66 -5.43 -1.36
C PRO A 179 24.61 -6.53 -0.91
N LEU A 180 24.46 -7.70 -1.52
CA LEU A 180 25.26 -8.89 -1.26
C LEU A 180 26.39 -8.99 -2.28
N PRO A 181 27.49 -9.70 -1.95
CA PRO A 181 28.50 -10.00 -2.96
C PRO A 181 27.91 -10.93 -4.03
N PRO A 182 28.33 -10.80 -5.30
CA PRO A 182 27.87 -11.69 -6.35
C PRO A 182 28.63 -13.04 -6.31
N PRO A 183 28.05 -14.11 -6.87
CA PRO A 183 28.80 -15.33 -7.15
C PRO A 183 30.00 -15.07 -8.08
N SER A 184 31.05 -15.89 -7.97
CA SER A 184 32.30 -15.65 -8.70
C SER A 184 32.15 -15.64 -10.23
N PHE A 185 31.19 -16.39 -10.79
CA PHE A 185 30.97 -16.44 -12.26
C PHE A 185 30.54 -15.09 -12.85
N VAL A 186 29.90 -14.22 -12.07
CA VAL A 186 29.38 -12.91 -12.52
C VAL A 186 30.51 -12.00 -13.01
N ARG A 187 31.71 -12.19 -12.43
CA ARG A 187 32.92 -11.41 -12.74
C ARG A 187 33.99 -12.23 -13.44
N ASP A 188 33.69 -13.49 -13.79
CA ASP A 188 34.60 -14.33 -14.55
C ASP A 188 34.63 -13.83 -16.02
N PRO A 189 35.81 -13.51 -16.57
CA PRO A 189 35.97 -13.11 -17.96
C PRO A 189 35.30 -14.04 -18.98
N LYS A 190 35.13 -15.33 -18.67
CA LYS A 190 34.43 -16.29 -19.54
C LYS A 190 33.00 -15.88 -19.85
N PHE A 191 32.32 -15.19 -18.94
CA PHE A 191 30.91 -14.80 -19.07
C PHE A 191 30.71 -13.31 -19.37
N CYS A 192 31.79 -12.56 -19.65
CA CYS A 192 31.74 -11.10 -19.83
C CYS A 192 30.81 -10.61 -20.95
N ASN A 193 30.47 -11.47 -21.91
CA ASN A 193 29.57 -11.16 -23.04
C ASN A 193 28.32 -12.05 -23.08
N THR A 194 28.05 -12.83 -22.02
CA THR A 194 26.97 -13.81 -21.99
C THR A 194 26.03 -13.51 -20.84
N ARG A 195 24.76 -13.26 -21.14
CA ARG A 195 23.72 -13.24 -20.11
C ARG A 195 23.45 -14.67 -19.66
N THR A 196 23.61 -14.92 -18.39
CA THR A 196 23.35 -16.24 -17.79
C THR A 196 22.02 -16.22 -17.05
N THR A 197 21.32 -17.35 -17.02
CA THR A 197 20.00 -17.43 -16.40
C THR A 197 20.05 -18.38 -15.22
N ILE A 198 19.51 -17.96 -14.07
CA ILE A 198 19.24 -18.84 -12.94
C ILE A 198 18.03 -19.70 -13.30
N ASN A 199 18.29 -20.99 -13.52
CA ASN A 199 17.26 -21.94 -13.92
C ASN A 199 16.57 -22.59 -12.73
N SER A 200 17.29 -22.83 -11.64
CA SER A 200 16.72 -23.34 -10.39
C SER A 200 17.41 -22.79 -9.16
N TYR A 201 16.67 -22.78 -8.05
CA TYR A 201 17.15 -22.24 -6.79
C TYR A 201 16.43 -22.89 -5.61
N ALA A 202 17.15 -23.09 -4.51
CA ALA A 202 16.68 -23.83 -3.33
C ALA A 202 17.28 -23.26 -2.05
N VAL A 203 16.55 -23.39 -0.94
CA VAL A 203 17.11 -23.27 0.41
C VAL A 203 17.51 -24.68 0.86
N VAL A 204 18.74 -24.83 1.33
CA VAL A 204 19.31 -26.11 1.78
C VAL A 204 19.91 -25.97 3.18
N SER A 205 20.44 -27.07 3.72
CA SER A 205 21.16 -27.09 5.00
C SER A 205 20.35 -26.44 6.13
N GLY A 206 19.05 -26.72 6.21
CA GLY A 206 18.17 -26.18 7.27
C GLY A 206 17.98 -24.66 7.27
N GLY A 207 18.29 -23.97 6.18
CA GLY A 207 18.22 -22.51 6.09
C GLY A 207 19.59 -21.82 6.08
N PHE A 208 20.67 -22.54 6.40
CA PHE A 208 22.00 -21.93 6.45
C PHE A 208 22.56 -21.60 5.07
N GLU A 209 22.07 -22.25 4.01
CA GLU A 209 22.58 -22.03 2.66
C GLU A 209 21.48 -21.86 1.61
N ILE A 210 21.76 -21.02 0.63
CA ILE A 210 20.96 -20.85 -0.58
C ILE A 210 21.75 -21.33 -1.77
N CYS A 211 21.19 -22.26 -2.54
CA CYS A 211 21.81 -22.75 -3.76
C CYS A 211 21.09 -22.23 -5.00
N ILE A 212 21.87 -21.79 -5.98
CA ILE A 212 21.40 -21.38 -7.31
C ILE A 212 22.12 -22.21 -8.37
N SER A 213 21.38 -22.63 -9.40
CA SER A 213 21.93 -23.29 -10.58
C SER A 213 21.77 -22.39 -11.79
N VAL A 214 22.90 -22.13 -12.43
CA VAL A 214 23.02 -21.15 -13.50
C VAL A 214 23.40 -21.85 -14.79
N GLU A 215 22.63 -21.59 -15.84
CA GLU A 215 22.85 -22.20 -17.16
C GLU A 215 24.24 -21.85 -17.69
N GLY A 216 25.04 -22.88 -17.98
CA GLY A 216 26.41 -22.75 -18.49
C GLY A 216 27.48 -22.43 -17.44
N ALA A 217 27.13 -22.01 -16.22
CA ALA A 217 28.10 -21.65 -15.17
C ALA A 217 28.21 -22.66 -14.02
N GLY A 218 27.16 -23.47 -13.78
CA GLY A 218 27.14 -24.49 -12.73
C GLY A 218 26.29 -24.10 -11.52
N THR A 219 26.51 -24.78 -10.40
CA THR A 219 25.75 -24.59 -9.14
C THR A 219 26.62 -23.92 -8.09
N TYR A 220 26.06 -22.89 -7.45
CA TYR A 220 26.70 -22.08 -6.42
C TYR A 220 25.81 -22.05 -5.18
N CYS A 221 26.41 -22.17 -4.01
CA CYS A 221 25.70 -22.02 -2.74
C CYS A 221 26.27 -20.85 -1.94
N MET A 222 25.38 -20.08 -1.32
CA MET A 222 25.71 -18.93 -0.48
C MET A 222 25.40 -19.26 0.97
N ASP A 223 26.38 -19.03 1.85
CA ASP A 223 26.17 -19.01 3.30
C ASP A 223 25.30 -17.79 3.64
N THR A 224 24.12 -18.02 4.22
CA THR A 224 23.12 -16.99 4.51
C THR A 224 23.50 -16.06 5.67
N VAL A 225 24.49 -16.46 6.48
CA VAL A 225 24.96 -15.67 7.63
C VAL A 225 26.22 -14.88 7.25
N LYS A 226 27.18 -15.52 6.59
CA LYS A 226 28.44 -14.90 6.15
C LYS A 226 28.31 -14.16 4.82
N HIS A 227 27.24 -14.42 4.07
CA HIS A 227 27.02 -13.91 2.71
C HIS A 227 28.16 -14.25 1.75
N THR A 228 28.76 -15.43 1.87
CA THR A 228 29.88 -15.88 1.03
C THR A 228 29.44 -16.96 0.06
N TRP A 229 29.86 -16.86 -1.20
CA TRP A 229 29.55 -17.84 -2.24
C TRP A 229 30.63 -18.93 -2.34
N ARG A 230 30.17 -20.17 -2.57
CA ARG A 230 30.94 -21.36 -2.87
C ARG A 230 30.46 -21.93 -4.20
N HIS A 231 31.38 -22.28 -5.08
CA HIS A 231 31.08 -23.05 -6.29
C HIS A 231 31.04 -24.54 -5.93
N VAL A 232 29.88 -25.18 -6.11
CA VAL A 232 29.65 -26.58 -5.73
C VAL A 232 30.02 -27.51 -6.86
N GLY A 233 29.67 -27.16 -8.11
CA GLY A 233 30.03 -28.02 -9.24
C GLY A 233 29.60 -27.49 -10.60
N GLN A 234 30.23 -28.03 -11.63
CA GLN A 234 29.96 -27.76 -13.06
C GLN A 234 28.73 -28.55 -13.56
N TRP A 235 27.65 -28.46 -12.81
CA TRP A 235 26.36 -29.09 -13.11
C TRP A 235 25.24 -28.18 -12.60
N THR A 236 24.02 -28.37 -13.11
CA THR A 236 22.81 -27.69 -12.64
C THR A 236 21.91 -28.68 -11.89
N LEU A 237 21.19 -28.20 -10.88
CA LEU A 237 20.16 -28.97 -10.21
C LEU A 237 19.16 -29.52 -11.25
N PRO A 238 18.60 -30.72 -11.03
CA PRO A 238 17.68 -31.36 -11.97
C PRO A 238 16.27 -30.77 -11.95
N PHE A 239 16.16 -29.45 -11.75
CA PHE A 239 14.91 -28.73 -11.62
C PHE A 239 14.90 -27.43 -12.43
N TYR A 240 13.68 -26.97 -12.71
CA TYR A 240 13.36 -25.63 -13.17
C TYR A 240 12.54 -24.88 -12.10
N GLY A 241 12.97 -23.65 -11.78
CA GLY A 241 12.32 -22.78 -10.80
C GLY A 241 12.72 -23.05 -9.35
N LYS A 242 11.82 -22.67 -8.43
CA LYS A 242 12.01 -22.85 -6.99
C LYS A 242 11.88 -24.32 -6.62
N VAL A 243 12.79 -24.81 -5.79
CA VAL A 243 12.73 -26.14 -5.19
C VAL A 243 12.35 -26.00 -3.71
N GLU A 244 11.36 -26.76 -3.25
CA GLU A 244 10.84 -26.70 -1.88
C GLU A 244 11.25 -27.92 -1.04
N TYR A 245 11.77 -27.68 0.15
CA TYR A 245 12.09 -28.73 1.11
C TYR A 245 10.83 -29.16 1.86
N VAL A 246 10.60 -30.47 1.96
CA VAL A 246 9.51 -31.08 2.71
C VAL A 246 10.10 -31.84 3.91
N PRO A 247 10.06 -31.27 5.14
CA PRO A 247 10.69 -31.85 6.31
C PRO A 247 10.20 -33.26 6.67
N GLU A 248 8.92 -33.55 6.43
CA GLU A 248 8.28 -34.84 6.70
C GLU A 248 8.91 -35.97 5.88
N LEU A 249 9.28 -35.65 4.63
CA LEU A 249 9.86 -36.60 3.68
C LEU A 249 11.38 -36.50 3.62
N LYS A 250 11.97 -35.47 4.25
CA LYS A 250 13.41 -35.15 4.21
C LYS A 250 13.95 -35.04 2.78
N LEU A 251 13.11 -34.56 1.86
CA LEU A 251 13.42 -34.45 0.44
C LEU A 251 13.04 -33.08 -0.10
N TRP A 252 13.67 -32.71 -1.21
CA TRP A 252 13.41 -31.49 -1.96
C TRP A 252 12.58 -31.81 -3.19
N PHE A 253 11.52 -31.04 -3.39
CA PHE A 253 10.55 -31.23 -4.48
C PHE A 253 10.58 -30.04 -5.43
N GLY A 254 10.47 -30.33 -6.72
CA GLY A 254 10.39 -29.30 -7.76
C GLY A 254 10.00 -29.89 -9.11
N LEU A 255 9.97 -29.06 -10.14
CA LEU A 255 9.68 -29.49 -11.51
C LEU A 255 10.97 -29.88 -12.22
N SER A 256 11.04 -31.10 -12.73
CA SER A 256 12.19 -31.65 -13.47
C SER A 256 12.57 -30.77 -14.67
N ASP A 257 13.86 -30.49 -14.82
CA ASP A 257 14.40 -29.70 -15.95
C ASP A 257 14.20 -30.38 -17.32
N LYS A 258 14.08 -31.72 -17.33
CA LYS A 258 13.91 -32.51 -18.56
C LYS A 258 12.44 -32.71 -18.93
N THR A 259 11.59 -32.92 -17.94
CA THR A 259 10.22 -33.41 -18.16
C THR A 259 9.14 -32.45 -17.70
N ASN A 260 9.49 -31.38 -16.96
CA ASN A 260 8.54 -30.48 -16.27
C ASN A 260 7.54 -31.23 -15.37
N HIS A 261 7.91 -32.42 -14.92
CA HIS A 261 7.13 -33.26 -14.01
C HIS A 261 7.61 -33.05 -12.59
N LEU A 262 6.72 -33.22 -11.60
CA LEU A 262 7.14 -33.18 -10.20
C LEU A 262 8.17 -34.28 -9.96
N ALA A 263 9.27 -33.90 -9.34
CA ALA A 263 10.35 -34.80 -8.99
C ALA A 263 10.87 -34.47 -7.59
N ALA A 264 11.50 -35.47 -6.99
CA ALA A 264 12.12 -35.36 -5.68
C ALA A 264 13.62 -35.68 -5.76
N VAL A 265 14.41 -34.98 -4.95
CA VAL A 265 15.85 -35.20 -4.80
C VAL A 265 16.23 -35.10 -3.33
N ASP A 266 17.31 -35.75 -2.95
CA ASP A 266 18.01 -35.47 -1.69
C ASP A 266 19.15 -34.47 -1.94
N LEU A 267 19.07 -33.28 -1.34
CA LEU A 267 20.10 -32.23 -1.42
C LEU A 267 20.97 -32.16 -0.16
N SER A 268 20.79 -33.05 0.81
CA SER A 268 21.50 -33.00 2.09
C SER A 268 23.01 -33.26 1.98
N ALA A 269 23.44 -34.03 0.98
CA ALA A 269 24.84 -34.44 0.79
C ALA A 269 25.58 -33.65 -0.31
N MET A 270 25.10 -32.46 -0.68
CA MET A 270 25.74 -31.66 -1.73
C MET A 270 27.16 -31.18 -1.38
N ASP A 271 27.57 -31.23 -0.12
CA ASP A 271 28.88 -30.77 0.33
C ASP A 271 30.04 -31.70 -0.08
N ASP A 272 29.76 -32.97 -0.38
CA ASP A 272 30.78 -33.99 -0.68
C ASP A 272 30.79 -34.46 -2.16
N CYS A 273 29.94 -33.89 -3.02
CA CYS A 273 29.68 -34.45 -4.35
C CYS A 273 30.16 -33.54 -5.51
N PHE A 274 31.15 -34.01 -6.28
CA PHE A 274 31.50 -33.48 -7.61
C PHE A 274 30.46 -33.84 -8.71
N GLN A 275 29.45 -34.63 -8.36
CA GLN A 275 28.45 -35.15 -9.28
C GLN A 275 27.09 -34.48 -9.07
N ARG A 276 26.33 -34.39 -10.17
CA ARG A 276 24.96 -33.86 -10.15
C ARG A 276 24.05 -34.77 -9.31
N PRO A 277 23.25 -34.24 -8.37
CA PRO A 277 22.28 -35.03 -7.62
C PRO A 277 21.31 -35.77 -8.56
N GLU A 278 21.10 -37.06 -8.30
CA GLU A 278 20.16 -37.88 -9.06
C GLU A 278 18.75 -37.76 -8.49
N LEU A 279 17.75 -37.74 -9.38
CA LEU A 279 16.36 -37.71 -8.96
C LEU A 279 16.03 -39.03 -8.26
N VAL A 280 15.58 -38.94 -7.00
CA VAL A 280 15.07 -40.09 -6.24
C VAL A 280 13.84 -40.65 -6.94
N ARG A 281 12.97 -39.77 -7.47
CA ARG A 281 11.81 -40.14 -8.27
C ARG A 281 11.29 -38.96 -9.10
N ALA A 282 10.67 -39.26 -10.23
CA ALA A 282 9.93 -38.29 -11.06
C ALA A 282 8.55 -38.87 -11.41
N TRP A 283 7.50 -38.07 -11.30
CA TRP A 283 6.12 -38.51 -11.47
C TRP A 283 5.38 -37.66 -12.50
N MET A 284 4.73 -38.31 -13.46
CA MET A 284 3.95 -37.64 -14.50
C MET A 284 2.63 -37.11 -13.93
N GLU A 285 2.49 -35.78 -13.82
CA GLU A 285 1.25 -35.16 -13.33
C GLU A 285 0.15 -35.10 -14.41
N LEU A 286 0.47 -35.11 -15.70
CA LEU A 286 -0.48 -34.95 -16.81
C LEU A 286 -0.06 -35.80 -18.03
N SER A 287 -1.00 -36.52 -18.65
CA SER A 287 -0.83 -37.06 -20.01
C SER A 287 -0.66 -35.90 -21.00
N PRO A 288 0.14 -36.04 -22.09
CA PRO A 288 0.33 -34.93 -23.04
C PRO A 288 -1.02 -34.54 -23.67
N CYS A 289 -1.50 -33.32 -23.39
CA CYS A 289 -2.54 -32.72 -24.22
C CYS A 289 -1.93 -32.34 -25.59
N GLN A 290 -2.74 -32.44 -26.63
CA GLN A 290 -2.37 -32.30 -28.04
C GLN A 290 -1.42 -31.12 -28.38
N PRO A 291 -0.62 -31.24 -29.45
CA PRO A 291 0.36 -30.23 -29.85
C PRO A 291 -0.36 -28.93 -30.24
N GLY A 292 -0.42 -27.99 -29.29
CA GLY A 292 -1.09 -26.69 -29.45
C GLY A 292 -1.27 -25.94 -28.12
N LEU A 293 -1.32 -26.64 -26.99
CA LEU A 293 -1.48 -26.05 -25.65
C LEU A 293 -0.12 -25.98 -24.92
N ARG A 294 0.43 -24.77 -24.75
CA ARG A 294 1.65 -24.56 -23.94
C ARG A 294 1.31 -24.73 -22.45
N GLN A 295 1.72 -25.85 -21.85
CA GLN A 295 1.62 -26.10 -20.40
C GLN A 295 2.52 -25.13 -19.62
N VAL A 296 1.95 -24.40 -18.66
CA VAL A 296 2.68 -23.52 -17.73
C VAL A 296 2.17 -23.81 -16.31
N LEU A 297 2.82 -24.74 -15.61
CA LEU A 297 2.73 -24.81 -14.15
C LEU A 297 3.97 -24.08 -13.58
N HIS A 298 3.69 -23.00 -12.86
CA HIS A 298 4.55 -21.96 -12.32
C HIS A 298 5.27 -21.00 -13.31
N ARG A 299 4.79 -19.75 -13.29
CA ARG A 299 5.45 -18.46 -13.59
C ARG A 299 6.68 -18.54 -14.52
N LYS A 300 6.42 -18.61 -15.82
CA LYS A 300 7.35 -18.06 -16.80
C LYS A 300 7.31 -16.54 -16.67
N HIS A 301 8.22 -15.95 -15.89
CA HIS A 301 8.57 -14.53 -16.08
C HIS A 301 9.24 -14.45 -17.45
N PHE A 302 8.45 -14.26 -18.50
CA PHE A 302 8.93 -13.61 -19.70
C PHE A 302 8.63 -12.12 -19.54
N ALA A 303 9.52 -11.36 -18.89
CA ALA A 303 9.67 -9.96 -19.29
C ALA A 303 10.47 -9.98 -20.61
N GLY A 304 9.73 -10.21 -21.69
CA GLY A 304 10.24 -10.15 -23.05
C GLY A 304 9.22 -9.38 -23.87
N TYR A 305 9.63 -8.21 -24.36
CA TYR A 305 8.88 -7.35 -25.27
C TYR A 305 8.16 -8.16 -26.36
N TYR A 306 6.83 -8.13 -26.36
CA TYR A 306 6.06 -8.41 -27.56
C TYR A 306 5.07 -7.26 -27.77
N ARG A 307 5.44 -6.38 -28.73
CA ARG A 307 4.46 -5.57 -29.44
C ARG A 307 3.54 -6.52 -30.20
N ASP A 308 2.26 -6.19 -30.17
CA ASP A 308 1.26 -6.63 -31.14
C ASP A 308 1.02 -8.15 -31.20
N GLN A 309 0.37 -8.70 -30.18
CA GLN A 309 -0.52 -9.86 -30.33
C GLN A 309 -1.50 -9.92 -29.16
N ILE A 310 -2.77 -10.10 -29.49
CA ILE A 310 -3.88 -10.27 -28.54
C ILE A 310 -3.50 -11.41 -27.59
N ILE A 311 -3.37 -11.12 -26.30
CA ILE A 311 -3.07 -12.12 -25.27
C ILE A 311 -4.37 -12.91 -25.05
N ASP A 312 -4.40 -14.18 -25.46
CA ASP A 312 -5.41 -15.15 -25.00
C ASP A 312 -5.48 -15.11 -23.47
N ASP A 313 -6.70 -15.08 -22.90
CA ASP A 313 -6.88 -14.95 -21.45
C ASP A 313 -6.04 -16.02 -20.71
N PRO A 314 -5.09 -15.64 -19.84
CA PRO A 314 -4.21 -16.58 -19.18
C PRO A 314 -5.01 -17.50 -18.25
N PHE A 315 -4.80 -18.81 -18.38
CA PHE A 315 -5.39 -19.82 -17.52
C PHE A 315 -4.33 -20.45 -16.60
N VAL A 316 -4.75 -20.88 -15.42
CA VAL A 316 -3.91 -21.60 -14.46
C VAL A 316 -4.48 -23.00 -14.26
N VAL A 317 -3.61 -24.02 -14.33
CA VAL A 317 -3.96 -25.39 -13.96
C VAL A 317 -3.53 -25.60 -12.51
N LEU A 318 -4.48 -25.96 -11.65
CA LEU A 318 -4.23 -26.33 -10.26
C LEU A 318 -4.37 -27.85 -10.14
N THR A 319 -3.28 -28.52 -9.74
CA THR A 319 -3.26 -29.96 -9.50
C THR A 319 -2.95 -30.23 -8.04
N GLY A 320 -3.85 -30.95 -7.35
CA GLY A 320 -3.60 -31.45 -6.01
C GLY A 320 -2.78 -32.74 -6.08
N VAL A 321 -1.70 -32.79 -5.32
CA VAL A 321 -0.80 -33.96 -5.25
C VAL A 321 -0.48 -34.23 -3.79
N ASP A 322 -0.60 -35.49 -3.37
CA ASP A 322 -0.12 -35.97 -2.08
C ASP A 322 0.95 -37.03 -2.31
N VAL A 323 2.05 -36.95 -1.56
CA VAL A 323 3.18 -37.88 -1.66
C VAL A 323 3.33 -38.54 -0.31
N VAL A 324 3.02 -39.83 -0.26
CA VAL A 324 3.03 -40.60 1.00
C VAL A 324 4.06 -41.73 0.92
N PRO A 325 4.72 -42.08 2.05
CA PRO A 325 5.49 -43.30 2.16
C PRO A 325 4.61 -44.52 1.87
N ASP A 326 5.13 -45.51 1.16
CA ASP A 326 4.49 -46.82 1.06
C ASP A 326 4.66 -47.54 2.38
N ASP A 327 3.53 -47.94 2.96
CA ASP A 327 3.51 -48.92 4.05
C ASP A 327 3.92 -50.27 3.46
N ALA A 328 5.22 -50.53 3.35
CA ALA A 328 5.70 -51.87 3.07
C ALA A 328 5.27 -52.75 4.25
N SER A 329 4.31 -53.65 3.99
CA SER A 329 4.00 -54.79 4.85
C SER A 329 5.32 -55.43 5.28
N GLY A 330 5.51 -55.56 6.59
CA GLY A 330 6.80 -55.95 7.17
C GLY A 330 7.32 -57.26 6.58
N ASP A 331 8.44 -57.17 5.88
CA ASP A 331 9.37 -58.28 5.75
C ASP A 331 10.44 -58.10 6.84
N ALA A 332 10.43 -59.03 7.79
CA ALA A 332 11.38 -59.14 8.86
C ALA A 332 12.76 -59.54 8.30
N ASN A 333 13.52 -58.56 7.80
CA ASN A 333 14.98 -58.62 7.72
C ASN A 333 15.51 -57.19 7.64
N GLY A 334 16.23 -56.77 8.69
CA GLY A 334 16.70 -55.40 8.94
C GLY A 334 17.75 -54.87 7.96
N SER A 335 17.38 -54.77 6.70
CA SER A 335 17.96 -53.87 5.72
C SER A 335 17.18 -52.56 5.79
N MET A 336 17.86 -51.41 5.94
CA MET A 336 17.24 -50.10 5.72
C MET A 336 16.84 -50.03 4.23
N GLY A 337 15.66 -50.54 3.91
CA GLY A 337 15.09 -50.46 2.57
C GLY A 337 14.81 -49.01 2.20
N GLU A 338 15.09 -48.66 0.94
CA GLU A 338 14.61 -47.44 0.30
C GLU A 338 13.14 -47.18 0.67
N VAL A 339 12.85 -46.02 1.25
CA VAL A 339 11.47 -45.60 1.50
C VAL A 339 10.80 -45.43 0.13
N GLN A 340 9.98 -46.39 -0.28
CA GLN A 340 9.18 -46.24 -1.50
C GLN A 340 8.16 -45.12 -1.28
N LEU A 341 8.14 -44.13 -2.18
CA LEU A 341 7.19 -43.01 -2.14
C LEU A 341 6.13 -43.19 -3.23
N ARG A 342 4.85 -43.18 -2.87
CA ARG A 342 3.75 -43.18 -3.83
C ARG A 342 3.14 -41.80 -3.97
N MET A 343 2.84 -41.42 -5.21
CA MET A 343 2.09 -40.20 -5.52
C MET A 343 0.60 -40.54 -5.63
N ILE A 344 -0.22 -39.83 -4.88
CA ILE A 344 -1.66 -39.81 -5.04
C ILE A 344 -2.01 -38.51 -5.75
N LYS A 345 -2.37 -38.62 -7.03
CA LYS A 345 -2.87 -37.49 -7.81
C LYS A 345 -4.37 -37.31 -7.55
N TYR A 346 -4.78 -36.09 -7.29
CA TYR A 346 -6.17 -35.70 -7.21
C TYR A 346 -6.61 -34.91 -8.44
N GLU A 347 -7.88 -34.56 -8.55
CA GLU A 347 -8.44 -33.88 -9.72
C GLU A 347 -7.70 -32.59 -10.07
N SER A 348 -7.27 -32.49 -11.33
CA SER A 348 -6.72 -31.25 -11.90
C SER A 348 -7.88 -30.36 -12.32
N LYS A 349 -7.83 -29.09 -11.94
CA LYS A 349 -8.88 -28.13 -12.27
C LYS A 349 -8.32 -26.95 -13.05
N LEU A 350 -9.07 -26.51 -14.06
CA LEU A 350 -8.71 -25.38 -14.91
C LEU A 350 -9.38 -24.12 -14.38
N ALA A 351 -8.64 -23.03 -14.26
CA ALA A 351 -9.18 -21.77 -13.80
C ALA A 351 -8.79 -20.61 -14.73
N SER A 352 -9.76 -19.78 -15.11
CA SER A 352 -9.53 -18.51 -15.80
C SER A 352 -10.06 -17.33 -14.98
N GLY A 353 -9.43 -16.17 -15.13
CA GLY A 353 -9.82 -14.95 -14.43
C GLY A 353 -10.88 -14.19 -15.22
N ALA A 354 -12.13 -14.19 -14.77
CA ALA A 354 -13.15 -13.25 -15.26
C ALA A 354 -12.89 -11.82 -14.72
N ILE A 355 -13.20 -10.83 -15.54
CA ILE A 355 -12.95 -9.40 -15.29
C ILE A 355 -14.23 -8.71 -14.93
N GLU A 356 -14.20 -7.99 -13.82
CA GLU A 356 -15.26 -7.09 -13.44
C GLU A 356 -15.04 -5.74 -14.14
N ARG A 357 -15.95 -5.39 -15.06
CA ARG A 357 -16.08 -4.03 -15.59
C ARG A 357 -16.85 -3.22 -14.54
N PHE A 358 -16.22 -2.20 -13.97
CA PHE A 358 -16.91 -1.31 -13.05
C PHE A 358 -17.01 0.11 -13.62
N THR A 359 -18.25 0.58 -13.65
CA THR A 359 -18.66 1.92 -14.05
C THR A 359 -18.31 2.93 -12.95
N PRO A 360 -17.69 4.08 -13.29
CA PRO A 360 -17.48 5.15 -12.33
C PRO A 360 -18.84 5.69 -11.87
N THR A 361 -18.98 5.85 -10.55
CA THR A 361 -20.18 6.44 -9.96
C THR A 361 -19.94 7.94 -9.86
N MET A 362 -20.73 8.74 -10.60
CA MET A 362 -20.64 10.20 -10.54
C MET A 362 -20.93 10.73 -9.14
N ALA A 363 -20.27 11.84 -8.81
CA ALA A 363 -20.29 12.52 -7.53
C ALA A 363 -21.71 12.76 -6.98
N LEU A 364 -22.02 12.08 -5.88
CA LEU A 364 -23.19 12.29 -5.04
C LEU A 364 -22.72 12.49 -3.60
N SER A 365 -23.54 13.18 -2.80
CA SER A 365 -23.37 13.49 -1.37
C SER A 365 -22.50 12.48 -0.63
N ARG A 366 -21.47 12.97 0.07
CA ARG A 366 -20.54 12.12 0.83
C ARG A 366 -21.29 11.48 2.00
N ARG A 367 -21.69 10.22 1.81
CA ARG A 367 -22.28 9.36 2.85
C ARG A 367 -21.27 8.98 3.95
N PHE A 368 -19.99 9.01 3.61
CA PHE A 368 -18.92 8.46 4.44
C PHE A 368 -17.92 9.53 4.86
N LEU A 369 -17.51 9.46 6.12
CA LEU A 369 -16.44 10.27 6.70
C LEU A 369 -15.27 9.36 7.06
N ASN A 370 -14.07 9.66 6.56
CA ASN A 370 -12.90 8.88 6.90
C ASN A 370 -12.25 9.45 8.15
N LEU A 371 -11.79 8.58 9.04
CA LEU A 371 -11.10 8.94 10.27
C LEU A 371 -9.79 8.15 10.33
N MET A 372 -8.69 8.87 10.25
CA MET A 372 -7.34 8.36 10.43
C MET A 372 -6.97 8.44 11.91
N MET A 373 -6.96 7.31 12.59
CA MET A 373 -6.63 7.22 14.01
C MET A 373 -5.17 6.87 14.21
N ASP A 374 -4.48 7.60 15.08
CA ASP A 374 -3.20 7.14 15.62
C ASP A 374 -3.46 5.90 16.48
N ASN A 375 -2.72 4.82 16.25
CA ASN A 375 -2.78 3.66 17.14
C ASN A 375 -1.90 3.91 18.37
N ARG A 376 -2.08 3.10 19.43
CA ARG A 376 -1.29 3.23 20.69
C ARG A 376 0.22 3.13 20.46
N PHE A 377 0.64 2.58 19.32
CA PHE A 377 1.99 2.66 18.82
C PHE A 377 2.02 3.67 17.65
N PRO A 378 2.72 4.82 17.78
CA PRO A 378 2.89 5.84 16.74
C PRO A 378 3.37 5.34 15.36
N VAL A 379 3.78 4.08 15.22
CA VAL A 379 4.28 3.50 13.95
C VAL A 379 3.14 3.29 12.97
N SER A 380 1.90 3.19 13.48
CA SER A 380 0.75 2.79 12.68
C SER A 380 -0.46 3.69 12.85
N LYS A 381 -1.16 3.90 11.74
CA LYS A 381 -2.45 4.58 11.68
C LYS A 381 -3.51 3.60 11.23
N SER A 382 -4.72 3.72 11.77
CA SER A 382 -5.88 2.95 11.33
C SER A 382 -6.87 3.84 10.60
N LEU A 383 -7.30 3.40 9.41
CA LEU A 383 -8.39 4.03 8.67
C LEU A 383 -9.72 3.44 9.12
N ARG A 384 -10.61 4.31 9.58
CA ARG A 384 -12.00 3.97 9.92
C ARG A 384 -12.93 4.77 9.02
N CYS A 385 -13.97 4.13 8.49
CA CYS A 385 -14.99 4.81 7.71
C CYS A 385 -16.27 4.90 8.52
N ILE A 386 -16.68 6.11 8.85
CA ILE A 386 -17.90 6.41 9.56
C ILE A 386 -18.99 6.67 8.52
N ASP A 387 -19.95 5.76 8.41
CA ASP A 387 -21.21 6.05 7.72
C ASP A 387 -21.99 7.11 8.51
N LEU A 388 -22.16 8.29 7.93
CA LEU A 388 -22.82 9.42 8.59
C LEU A 388 -24.32 9.19 8.80
N THR A 389 -24.94 8.34 7.99
CA THR A 389 -26.37 8.02 8.09
C THR A 389 -26.66 7.00 9.19
N HIS A 390 -25.80 5.99 9.34
CA HIS A 390 -26.02 4.89 10.28
C HIS A 390 -25.29 5.06 11.62
N HIS A 391 -24.06 5.61 11.65
CA HIS A 391 -23.25 5.61 12.87
C HIS A 391 -23.37 6.89 13.69
N CYS A 392 -23.47 8.05 13.05
CA CYS A 392 -23.51 9.34 13.75
C CYS A 392 -24.89 9.99 13.73
N ASN A 393 -25.62 9.80 12.61
CA ASN A 393 -26.90 10.43 12.32
C ASN A 393 -26.90 11.93 12.66
N LEU A 394 -25.90 12.64 12.10
CA LEU A 394 -25.67 14.06 12.39
C LEU A 394 -26.79 14.95 11.86
N PHE A 395 -27.50 14.51 10.82
CA PHE A 395 -28.54 15.27 10.12
C PHE A 395 -29.85 14.47 10.15
N ASN A 396 -30.72 14.74 11.14
CA ASN A 396 -32.05 14.12 11.23
C ASN A 396 -33.14 15.10 10.76
N ALA A 397 -34.15 14.58 10.08
CA ALA A 397 -35.23 15.34 9.43
C ALA A 397 -36.30 15.91 10.39
N THR A 398 -35.96 16.23 11.63
CA THR A 398 -36.84 17.04 12.49
C THR A 398 -36.28 18.45 12.46
N PRO A 399 -36.88 19.39 11.70
CA PRO A 399 -36.51 20.79 11.83
C PRO A 399 -36.68 21.14 13.31
N PRO A 400 -35.72 21.82 13.97
CA PRO A 400 -36.07 22.51 15.19
C PRO A 400 -37.25 23.42 14.82
N ASN A 401 -38.36 23.27 15.54
CA ASN A 401 -39.53 24.14 15.39
C ASN A 401 -39.04 25.57 15.18
N PHE A 402 -39.54 26.22 14.11
CA PHE A 402 -39.33 27.65 13.86
C PHE A 402 -39.67 28.42 15.14
N PHE A 403 -38.67 28.67 15.97
CA PHE A 403 -38.74 29.58 17.09
C PHE A 403 -38.03 30.85 16.63
N ASP A 404 -38.84 31.88 16.60
CA ASP A 404 -38.59 33.25 16.20
C ASP A 404 -37.22 33.80 16.66
N GLY A 405 -36.56 34.51 15.75
CA GLY A 405 -35.55 35.54 16.00
C GLY A 405 -34.38 35.29 16.96
N SER A 406 -33.16 35.28 16.41
CA SER A 406 -31.95 35.86 17.03
C SER A 406 -31.14 35.07 18.07
N LYS A 407 -31.32 33.74 18.26
CA LYS A 407 -30.38 32.97 19.11
C LYS A 407 -29.98 31.64 18.48
N SER A 408 -28.70 31.51 18.11
CA SER A 408 -28.08 30.22 17.81
C SER A 408 -28.27 29.30 19.02
N THR A 409 -29.01 28.21 18.84
CA THR A 409 -29.22 27.23 19.90
C THR A 409 -27.93 26.44 20.04
N ILE A 410 -27.14 26.74 21.06
CA ILE A 410 -25.90 26.02 21.37
C ILE A 410 -26.25 24.57 21.72
N ILE A 411 -25.76 23.62 20.92
CA ILE A 411 -26.01 22.18 21.12
C ILE A 411 -25.04 21.64 22.18
N ARG A 412 -25.62 21.10 23.26
CA ARG A 412 -24.87 20.28 24.23
C ARG A 412 -24.55 18.92 23.62
N VAL A 413 -23.34 18.41 23.85
CA VAL A 413 -22.88 17.11 23.36
C VAL A 413 -23.89 16.00 23.70
N GLU A 414 -24.42 15.31 22.69
CA GLU A 414 -25.22 14.10 22.90
C GLU A 414 -24.34 12.83 22.93
N ASN A 415 -24.96 11.69 23.31
CA ASN A 415 -24.41 10.34 23.49
C ASN A 415 -23.07 10.04 22.80
N ARG A 416 -22.18 9.37 23.55
CA ARG A 416 -20.90 8.83 23.08
C ARG A 416 -21.09 7.89 21.89
N ILE A 417 -20.35 8.11 20.80
CA ILE A 417 -20.30 7.20 19.64
C ILE A 417 -19.30 6.07 19.91
N GLN A 418 -19.65 4.86 19.49
CA GLN A 418 -18.69 3.77 19.31
C GLN A 418 -18.14 3.82 17.88
N LEU A 419 -16.83 4.00 17.75
CA LEU A 419 -16.18 4.04 16.44
C LEU A 419 -16.22 2.66 15.76
N PRO A 420 -16.47 2.59 14.44
CA PRO A 420 -16.42 1.34 13.70
C PRO A 420 -15.02 0.74 13.73
N SER A 421 -14.91 -0.57 13.56
CA SER A 421 -13.62 -1.27 13.45
C SER A 421 -12.76 -0.69 12.31
N PRO A 422 -11.42 -0.70 12.45
CA PRO A 422 -10.53 -0.33 11.35
C PRO A 422 -10.83 -1.11 10.07
N ILE A 423 -10.91 -0.41 8.95
CA ILE A 423 -10.97 -1.03 7.62
C ILE A 423 -9.59 -1.57 7.26
N PHE A 424 -8.57 -0.77 7.55
CA PHE A 424 -7.20 -1.01 7.15
C PHE A 424 -6.21 -0.31 8.07
N ASN A 425 -5.00 -0.84 8.17
CA ASN A 425 -3.91 -0.28 8.95
C ASN A 425 -2.73 0.08 8.05
N PHE A 426 -2.08 1.21 8.33
CA PHE A 426 -0.88 1.65 7.62
C PHE A 426 0.24 1.80 8.62
N ALA A 427 1.45 1.34 8.28
CA ALA A 427 2.62 1.53 9.12
C ALA A 427 3.84 1.89 8.29
N ALA A 428 4.76 2.63 8.90
CA ALA A 428 6.07 2.87 8.33
C ALA A 428 7.05 1.77 8.77
N GLY A 429 8.03 1.44 7.92
CA GLY A 429 9.14 0.57 8.28
C GLY A 429 9.94 1.10 9.48
N PHE A 430 10.49 0.19 10.30
CA PHE A 430 11.16 0.51 11.55
C PHE A 430 12.40 1.41 11.36
N GLY A 431 12.53 2.46 12.18
CA GLY A 431 13.65 3.41 12.22
C GLY A 431 13.52 4.38 13.42
N GLU A 432 14.54 5.22 13.66
CA GLU A 432 14.60 6.11 14.84
C GLU A 432 13.48 7.18 14.87
N ASP A 433 13.04 7.67 13.70
CA ASP A 433 11.96 8.66 13.52
C ASP A 433 10.74 8.10 12.75
N TRP A 434 10.19 7.02 13.28
CA TRP A 434 8.94 6.35 12.88
C TRP A 434 7.73 7.28 12.70
N ARG A 435 7.40 7.60 11.45
CA ARG A 435 6.19 8.39 11.13
C ARG A 435 5.59 8.01 9.79
N MET A 436 4.30 7.69 9.82
CA MET A 436 3.46 7.62 8.63
C MET A 436 2.51 8.80 8.64
N ASP A 437 2.56 9.67 7.63
CA ASP A 437 1.55 10.71 7.39
C ASP A 437 0.48 10.18 6.44
N CYS A 438 -0.79 10.36 6.79
CA CYS A 438 -1.92 9.94 5.96
C CYS A 438 -2.74 11.17 5.59
N LEU A 439 -2.73 11.51 4.30
CA LEU A 439 -3.35 12.69 3.74
C LEU A 439 -4.66 12.31 3.04
N PRO A 440 -5.77 13.00 3.34
CA PRO A 440 -7.03 12.75 2.65
C PRO A 440 -6.87 12.98 1.15
N PHE A 441 -7.43 12.07 0.37
CA PHE A 441 -7.65 12.23 -1.07
C PHE A 441 -9.17 12.24 -1.34
N LEU A 442 -9.59 12.11 -2.61
CA LEU A 442 -11.01 12.09 -2.97
C LEU A 442 -11.70 10.80 -2.49
N ASP A 443 -12.87 10.94 -1.88
CA ASP A 443 -13.72 9.85 -1.36
C ASP A 443 -13.02 8.93 -0.36
N ARG A 444 -13.00 7.62 -0.58
CA ARG A 444 -12.39 6.62 0.31
C ARG A 444 -10.95 6.29 -0.08
N ARG A 445 -10.23 7.31 -0.55
CA ARG A 445 -8.84 7.21 -0.96
C ARG A 445 -7.96 8.02 -0.03
N VAL A 446 -6.80 7.48 0.31
CA VAL A 446 -5.84 8.09 1.23
C VAL A 446 -4.45 7.95 0.63
N ILE A 447 -3.69 9.05 0.63
CA ILE A 447 -2.27 9.00 0.29
C ILE A 447 -1.48 8.91 1.60
N CYS A 448 -0.63 7.90 1.70
CA CYS A 448 0.23 7.67 2.84
C CYS A 448 1.67 7.97 2.43
N ALA A 449 2.41 8.69 3.28
CA ALA A 449 3.81 9.05 3.07
C ALA A 449 4.59 8.77 4.36
N ASP A 450 5.74 8.10 4.28
CA ASP A 450 6.57 7.84 5.46
C ASP A 450 7.71 8.85 5.64
N GLN A 451 8.49 8.69 6.71
CA GLN A 451 9.62 9.56 7.06
C GLN A 451 10.77 9.58 6.03
N SER A 452 10.78 8.64 5.08
CA SER A 452 11.77 8.62 3.99
C SER A 452 11.19 9.19 2.69
N GLY A 453 9.95 9.69 2.71
CA GLY A 453 9.25 10.20 1.54
C GLY A 453 8.67 9.11 0.63
N ARG A 454 8.68 7.83 1.04
CA ARG A 454 8.01 6.77 0.28
C ARG A 454 6.51 6.96 0.37
N CYS A 455 5.81 6.82 -0.75
CA CYS A 455 4.40 7.14 -0.83
C CYS A 455 3.59 6.01 -1.47
N PHE A 456 2.35 5.86 -1.04
CA PHE A 456 1.37 5.01 -1.71
C PHE A 456 -0.04 5.58 -1.58
N LEU A 457 -0.87 5.34 -2.59
CA LEU A 457 -2.30 5.62 -2.59
C LEU A 457 -3.05 4.35 -2.22
N PHE A 458 -3.86 4.41 -1.17
CA PHE A 458 -4.79 3.36 -0.81
C PHE A 458 -6.20 3.71 -1.26
N GLU A 459 -6.88 2.80 -1.96
CA GLU A 459 -8.26 2.94 -2.39
C GLU A 459 -9.12 1.86 -1.73
N ALA A 460 -9.89 2.25 -0.72
CA ALA A 460 -10.64 1.30 0.09
C ALA A 460 -11.71 0.55 -0.72
N ASP A 461 -12.40 1.24 -1.64
CA ASP A 461 -13.51 0.65 -2.43
C ASP A 461 -13.02 -0.42 -3.40
N ARG A 462 -11.78 -0.33 -3.87
CA ARG A 462 -11.16 -1.28 -4.80
C ARG A 462 -10.25 -2.29 -4.12
N SER A 463 -10.08 -2.19 -2.79
CA SER A 463 -9.05 -2.91 -2.04
C SER A 463 -7.72 -2.90 -2.78
N ARG A 464 -7.31 -1.69 -3.23
CA ARG A 464 -6.17 -1.49 -4.11
C ARG A 464 -5.15 -0.57 -3.45
N VAL A 465 -3.88 -0.91 -3.60
CA VAL A 465 -2.76 0.00 -3.33
C VAL A 465 -2.05 0.33 -4.64
N VAL A 466 -1.77 1.62 -4.82
CA VAL A 466 -0.96 2.14 -5.93
C VAL A 466 0.32 2.72 -5.33
N MET A 467 1.48 2.16 -5.70
CA MET A 467 2.78 2.68 -5.30
C MET A 467 3.01 4.01 -6.02
N LEU A 468 3.33 5.06 -5.27
CA LEU A 468 3.50 6.42 -5.79
C LEU A 468 4.98 6.80 -5.83
N PRO A 469 5.39 7.72 -6.72
CA PRO A 469 6.72 8.29 -6.67
C PRO A 469 7.02 8.91 -5.30
N ARG A 470 8.30 8.96 -4.94
CA ARG A 470 8.71 9.55 -3.67
C ARG A 470 8.51 11.05 -3.64
N LEU A 471 8.30 11.56 -2.44
CA LEU A 471 8.54 12.96 -2.13
C LEU A 471 10.05 13.23 -2.17
N HIS A 472 10.44 14.41 -2.66
CA HIS A 472 11.84 14.82 -2.73
C HIS A 472 12.45 15.03 -1.34
N GLY A 473 11.61 15.17 -0.31
CA GLY A 473 12.03 15.14 1.09
C GLY A 473 10.87 14.87 2.03
N PRO A 474 11.14 14.40 3.26
CA PRO A 474 10.11 14.18 4.25
C PRO A 474 9.45 15.50 4.66
N LYS A 475 8.14 15.43 4.90
CA LYS A 475 7.34 16.55 5.40
C LYS A 475 7.25 16.46 6.92
N GLN A 476 7.33 17.60 7.58
CA GLN A 476 7.23 17.70 9.03
C GLN A 476 5.79 17.90 9.49
N VAL A 477 4.98 18.69 8.80
CA VAL A 477 3.54 18.82 9.13
C VAL A 477 2.82 19.03 7.81
N PRO A 478 2.63 17.97 7.00
CA PRO A 478 2.09 18.14 5.67
C PRO A 478 0.63 18.60 5.71
N ILE A 479 0.32 19.62 4.92
CA ILE A 479 -1.04 19.95 4.47
C ILE A 479 -1.20 19.46 3.04
N SER A 480 -2.40 18.96 2.73
CA SER A 480 -2.75 18.54 1.38
C SER A 480 -3.87 19.41 0.80
N ILE A 481 -3.73 19.74 -0.48
CA ILE A 481 -4.70 20.52 -1.25
C ILE A 481 -5.02 19.71 -2.50
N LEU A 482 -6.22 19.13 -2.53
CA LEU A 482 -6.73 18.40 -3.67
C LEU A 482 -7.45 19.35 -4.61
N ILE A 483 -7.08 19.35 -5.89
CA ILE A 483 -7.79 20.10 -6.92
C ILE A 483 -8.23 19.13 -8.03
N PRO A 484 -9.54 18.88 -8.18
CA PRO A 484 -10.07 18.07 -9.27
C PRO A 484 -9.59 18.59 -10.64
N CYS A 485 -9.27 17.67 -11.53
CA CYS A 485 -9.04 18.01 -12.94
C CYS A 485 -10.38 17.96 -13.68
N PRO A 486 -10.61 18.85 -14.66
CA PRO A 486 -11.81 18.76 -15.51
C PRO A 486 -11.86 17.39 -16.20
N GLU A 487 -13.07 16.85 -16.36
CA GLU A 487 -13.31 15.49 -16.86
C GLU A 487 -12.59 15.19 -18.18
N GLU A 488 -12.44 16.20 -19.05
CA GLU A 488 -11.77 16.11 -20.36
C GLU A 488 -10.27 15.74 -20.26
N GLU A 489 -9.61 16.04 -19.13
CA GLU A 489 -8.20 15.70 -18.87
C GLU A 489 -8.06 14.47 -17.96
N SER A 490 -9.13 14.07 -17.27
CA SER A 490 -9.16 12.86 -16.44
C SER A 490 -9.19 11.63 -17.36
N GLY A 491 -8.20 10.74 -17.23
CA GLY A 491 -8.29 9.43 -17.89
C GLY A 491 -9.17 8.50 -17.06
N GLU A 492 -8.83 7.21 -17.03
CA GLU A 492 -9.42 6.22 -16.13
C GLU A 492 -9.26 6.56 -14.63
N PHE A 493 -8.38 7.53 -14.30
CA PHE A 493 -8.17 8.01 -12.94
C PHE A 493 -8.88 9.36 -12.69
N ASP A 494 -10.02 9.28 -12.00
CA ASP A 494 -10.90 10.40 -11.63
C ASP A 494 -10.46 11.05 -10.30
N GLY A 495 -9.25 11.62 -10.25
CA GLY A 495 -8.61 12.00 -8.98
C GLY A 495 -8.27 13.47 -8.79
N GLY A 496 -7.92 14.18 -9.86
CA GLY A 496 -7.30 15.50 -9.76
C GLY A 496 -5.83 15.47 -9.32
N ASN A 497 -5.25 16.66 -9.15
CA ASN A 497 -3.87 16.85 -8.72
C ASN A 497 -3.83 17.11 -7.20
N LEU A 498 -2.90 16.47 -6.49
CA LEU A 498 -2.69 16.68 -5.07
C LEU A 498 -1.45 17.53 -4.84
N TYR A 499 -1.62 18.68 -4.20
CA TYR A 499 -0.52 19.54 -3.79
C TYR A 499 -0.22 19.31 -2.31
N ILE A 500 1.05 19.19 -1.95
CA ILE A 500 1.51 18.89 -0.59
C ILE A 500 2.54 19.95 -0.18
N MET A 501 2.29 20.58 0.97
CA MET A 501 3.18 21.60 1.54
C MET A 501 3.37 21.35 3.03
N ASP A 502 4.51 21.75 3.61
CA ASP A 502 4.64 21.81 5.07
C ASP A 502 3.87 23.00 5.65
N LYS A 503 2.99 22.74 6.62
CA LYS A 503 2.31 23.77 7.43
C LYS A 503 3.31 24.63 8.18
N MET A 504 4.41 24.04 8.63
CA MET A 504 5.43 24.72 9.43
C MET A 504 6.78 24.54 8.77
N SER A 505 7.42 25.65 8.40
CA SER A 505 8.72 25.61 7.74
C SER A 505 9.69 26.63 8.33
N ARG A 506 10.99 26.30 8.29
CA ARG A 506 12.06 27.18 8.75
C ARG A 506 12.61 27.98 7.58
N ALA A 507 12.50 29.30 7.63
CA ALA A 507 12.91 30.15 6.52
C ALA A 507 14.45 30.21 6.35
N GLY A 508 14.90 30.25 5.10
CA GLY A 508 16.30 30.44 4.68
C GLY A 508 17.29 29.31 4.99
N VAL A 509 16.83 28.15 5.48
CA VAL A 509 17.56 26.88 5.28
C VAL A 509 17.21 26.38 3.89
N SER A 510 18.15 25.72 3.19
CA SER A 510 18.00 25.18 1.81
C SER A 510 16.90 24.11 1.65
N GLY A 511 15.72 24.29 2.25
CA GLY A 511 14.53 23.48 2.08
C GLY A 511 13.88 23.81 0.75
N THR A 512 14.48 23.34 -0.34
CA THR A 512 13.90 23.42 -1.68
C THR A 512 12.64 22.57 -1.80
N ASN A 513 12.49 21.55 -0.95
CA ASN A 513 11.44 20.53 -1.06
C ASN A 513 10.22 20.87 -0.20
N GLN A 514 9.86 22.15 -0.03
CA GLN A 514 8.72 22.54 0.80
C GLN A 514 7.37 22.32 0.13
N PHE A 515 7.31 22.43 -1.20
CA PHE A 515 6.07 22.37 -1.94
C PHE A 515 6.17 21.45 -3.15
N GLU A 516 5.29 20.46 -3.20
CA GLU A 516 5.31 19.41 -4.22
C GLU A 516 3.90 19.10 -4.69
N ALA A 517 3.77 18.48 -5.86
CA ALA A 517 2.50 18.01 -6.37
C ALA A 517 2.60 16.61 -6.96
N PHE A 518 1.64 15.76 -6.59
CA PHE A 518 1.33 14.55 -7.32
C PHE A 518 0.38 14.89 -8.46
N VAL A 519 0.87 14.69 -9.68
CA VAL A 519 0.14 14.96 -10.91
C VAL A 519 0.01 13.67 -11.71
N TYR A 520 -1.22 13.31 -12.05
CA TYR A 520 -1.50 12.17 -12.92
C TYR A 520 -1.55 12.63 -14.38
N CYS A 521 -0.44 12.48 -15.10
CA CYS A 521 -0.28 13.02 -16.45
C CYS A 521 0.24 11.97 -17.42
N HIS A 522 0.17 12.28 -18.72
CA HIS A 522 0.81 11.46 -19.75
C HIS A 522 2.30 11.35 -19.48
N TYR A 523 2.80 10.11 -19.52
CA TYR A 523 4.22 9.86 -19.38
C TYR A 523 5.00 10.53 -20.52
N ARG A 524 6.20 11.03 -20.23
CA ARG A 524 7.05 11.75 -21.19
C ARG A 524 7.41 10.82 -22.36
N GLY A 525 6.73 11.01 -23.49
CA GLY A 525 6.91 10.20 -24.70
C GLY A 525 5.79 9.20 -25.00
N SER A 526 4.75 9.10 -24.15
CA SER A 526 3.55 8.28 -24.43
C SER A 526 2.30 9.15 -24.52
N ARG A 527 1.53 9.00 -25.60
CA ARG A 527 0.22 9.64 -25.77
C ARG A 527 -0.95 8.80 -25.25
N ILE A 528 -0.67 7.58 -24.78
CA ILE A 528 -1.69 6.60 -24.39
C ILE A 528 -1.60 6.31 -22.89
N MET A 529 -0.40 6.36 -22.31
CA MET A 529 -0.15 5.94 -20.93
C MET A 529 -0.03 7.15 -20.01
N LYS A 530 -0.82 7.15 -18.94
CA LYS A 530 -0.74 8.13 -17.84
C LYS A 530 -0.15 7.49 -16.59
N SER A 531 0.55 8.29 -15.79
CA SER A 531 1.11 7.86 -14.52
C SER A 531 1.23 9.01 -13.53
N TRP A 532 1.45 8.65 -12.26
CA TRP A 532 1.75 9.64 -11.24
C TRP A 532 3.18 10.12 -11.39
N THR A 533 3.33 11.43 -11.35
CA THR A 533 4.61 12.11 -11.23
C THR A 533 4.60 12.95 -9.95
N CYS A 534 5.71 12.94 -9.22
CA CYS A 534 5.93 13.88 -8.13
C CYS A 534 6.73 15.05 -8.69
N GLN A 535 6.14 16.25 -8.67
CA GLN A 535 6.74 17.47 -9.20
C GLN A 535 7.13 18.38 -8.06
N LEU A 536 8.40 18.80 -8.05
CA LEU A 536 8.84 19.84 -7.15
C LEU A 536 8.38 21.21 -7.64
N LEU A 537 7.66 21.96 -6.80
CA LEU A 537 7.10 23.26 -7.12
C LEU A 537 7.90 24.39 -6.47
N PRO A 538 7.89 25.60 -7.05
CA PRO A 538 8.58 26.73 -6.45
C PRO A 538 7.94 27.07 -5.09
N PRO A 539 8.74 27.23 -4.01
CA PRO A 539 8.21 27.59 -2.71
C PRO A 539 7.76 29.06 -2.69
N PRO A 540 6.90 29.44 -1.72
CA PRO A 540 6.50 30.83 -1.54
C PRO A 540 7.70 31.80 -1.36
N PRO A 541 7.63 33.05 -1.86
CA PRO A 541 8.77 33.97 -1.84
C PRO A 541 9.33 34.29 -0.46
N TYR A 542 8.50 34.26 0.59
CA TYR A 542 8.94 34.56 1.97
C TYR A 542 10.02 33.59 2.48
N VAL A 543 10.13 32.40 1.90
CA VAL A 543 11.13 31.39 2.30
C VAL A 543 12.55 31.89 2.07
N TYR A 544 12.74 32.77 1.07
CA TYR A 544 14.02 33.38 0.72
C TYR A 544 14.23 34.78 1.33
N ASP A 545 13.22 35.32 2.02
CA ASP A 545 13.30 36.65 2.61
C ASP A 545 14.20 36.63 3.85
N ARG A 546 15.27 37.43 3.81
CA ARG A 546 16.27 37.52 4.88
C ARG A 546 15.67 38.00 6.21
N THR A 547 14.55 38.71 6.18
CA THR A 547 13.88 39.20 7.39
C THR A 547 13.38 38.05 8.28
N TYR A 548 13.07 36.90 7.69
CA TYR A 548 12.55 35.73 8.41
C TYR A 548 13.59 34.62 8.62
N LEU A 549 14.84 34.83 8.18
CA LEU A 549 15.90 33.82 8.23
C LEU A 549 16.00 33.16 9.62
N GLY A 550 15.95 31.83 9.65
CA GLY A 550 16.04 31.01 10.86
C GLY A 550 14.76 30.94 11.70
N ARG A 551 13.71 31.71 11.36
CA ARG A 551 12.42 31.65 12.06
C ARG A 551 11.57 30.50 11.55
N TRP A 552 10.77 29.94 12.46
CA TRP A 552 9.69 29.02 12.12
C TRP A 552 8.45 29.82 11.74
N LEU A 553 7.97 29.60 10.53
CA LEU A 553 6.77 30.21 9.99
C LEU A 553 5.67 29.17 9.86
N GLU A 554 4.44 29.59 10.16
CA GLU A 554 3.27 28.72 10.17
C GLU A 554 2.25 29.23 9.14
N ILE A 555 1.84 28.33 8.24
CA ILE A 555 0.68 28.52 7.38
C ILE A 555 -0.57 28.40 8.26
N ARG A 556 -1.25 29.53 8.46
CA ARG A 556 -2.44 29.60 9.30
C ARG A 556 -3.67 29.13 8.56
N SER A 557 -3.80 29.47 7.28
CA SER A 557 -4.93 29.05 6.45
C SER A 557 -4.51 28.90 4.99
N TYR A 558 -5.27 28.09 4.27
CA TYR A 558 -5.07 27.86 2.84
C TYR A 558 -6.40 27.62 2.14
N VAL A 559 -6.49 28.09 0.89
CA VAL A 559 -7.71 28.06 0.10
C VAL A 559 -7.40 27.96 -1.39
N VAL A 560 -8.34 27.37 -2.12
CA VAL A 560 -8.33 27.33 -3.58
C VAL A 560 -9.38 28.31 -4.09
N VAL A 561 -8.99 29.20 -5.00
CA VAL A 561 -9.85 30.26 -5.56
C VAL A 561 -9.82 30.24 -7.09
N ASP A 562 -10.61 31.12 -7.71
CA ASP A 562 -10.67 31.30 -9.16
C ASP A 562 -10.88 29.98 -9.92
N TYR A 563 -11.94 29.24 -9.55
CA TYR A 563 -12.33 27.96 -10.16
C TYR A 563 -11.19 26.91 -10.17
N GLY A 564 -10.36 26.92 -9.14
CA GLY A 564 -9.25 25.97 -9.03
C GLY A 564 -7.95 26.46 -9.64
N SER A 565 -7.88 27.65 -10.25
CA SER A 565 -6.67 28.12 -10.93
C SER A 565 -5.58 28.66 -9.99
N LYS A 566 -5.96 29.12 -8.79
CA LYS A 566 -5.02 29.69 -7.81
C LYS A 566 -5.11 29.01 -6.44
N ILE A 567 -3.94 28.83 -5.83
CA ILE A 567 -3.80 28.35 -4.46
C ILE A 567 -3.31 29.51 -3.61
N CYS A 568 -4.03 29.86 -2.56
CA CYS A 568 -3.69 30.95 -1.67
C CYS A 568 -3.39 30.44 -0.27
N ILE A 569 -2.35 30.99 0.36
CA ILE A 569 -1.90 30.66 1.71
C ILE A 569 -1.73 31.95 2.52
N SER A 570 -2.11 31.91 3.79
CA SER A 570 -1.83 32.98 4.76
C SER A 570 -0.85 32.49 5.80
N VAL A 571 0.25 33.22 5.96
CA VAL A 571 1.37 32.85 6.83
C VAL A 571 1.45 33.80 8.01
N LYS A 572 1.50 33.24 9.23
CA LYS A 572 1.47 34.00 10.48
C LYS A 572 2.59 35.03 10.55
N GLY A 573 2.22 36.30 10.69
CA GLY A 573 3.18 37.41 10.81
C GLY A 573 3.88 37.81 9.51
N VAL A 574 3.49 37.23 8.36
CA VAL A 574 4.07 37.56 7.05
C VAL A 574 3.01 38.20 6.15
N GLY A 575 1.89 37.52 5.91
CA GLY A 575 0.84 37.98 4.98
C GLY A 575 0.23 36.86 4.16
N THR A 576 -0.47 37.24 3.10
CA THR A 576 -1.17 36.31 2.19
C THR A 576 -0.50 36.30 0.82
N TYR A 577 -0.25 35.09 0.31
CA TYR A 577 0.34 34.83 -1.01
C TYR A 577 -0.60 33.94 -1.81
N CYS A 578 -0.64 34.14 -3.13
CA CYS A 578 -1.33 33.25 -4.05
C CYS A 578 -0.40 32.77 -5.14
N MET A 579 -0.48 31.49 -5.47
CA MET A 579 0.20 30.89 -6.59
C MET A 579 -0.77 30.67 -7.74
N ASP A 580 -0.41 31.14 -8.92
CA ASP A 580 -1.07 30.76 -10.17
C ASP A 580 -0.58 29.37 -10.60
N ARG A 581 -1.49 28.40 -10.73
CA ARG A 581 -1.12 27.01 -11.03
C ARG A 581 -0.57 26.81 -12.45
N ARG A 582 -0.94 27.66 -13.40
CA ARG A 582 -0.55 27.51 -14.81
C ARG A 582 0.88 28.00 -15.04
N SER A 583 1.22 29.12 -14.44
CA SER A 583 2.56 29.72 -14.52
C SER A 583 3.50 29.26 -13.39
N LEU A 584 2.95 28.64 -12.33
CA LEU A 584 3.68 28.30 -11.10
C LEU A 584 4.36 29.51 -10.46
N THR A 585 3.76 30.70 -10.58
CA THR A 585 4.31 31.94 -10.01
C THR A 585 3.53 32.38 -8.79
N TRP A 586 4.25 32.90 -7.79
CA TRP A 586 3.66 33.43 -6.56
C TRP A 586 3.50 34.95 -6.64
N SER A 587 2.34 35.45 -6.24
CA SER A 587 2.06 36.86 -5.99
C SER A 587 1.78 37.10 -4.51
N HIS A 588 2.25 38.23 -3.99
CA HIS A 588 1.95 38.67 -2.63
C HIS A 588 0.71 39.56 -2.68
N LEU A 589 -0.38 39.14 -2.02
CA LEU A 589 -1.64 39.89 -2.01
C LEU A 589 -1.67 40.99 -0.95
N GLY A 590 -0.97 40.80 0.18
CA GLY A 590 -0.86 41.84 1.19
C GLY A 590 -0.39 41.35 2.55
N LYS A 591 -0.02 42.31 3.40
CA LYS A 591 0.41 42.10 4.79
C LYS A 591 -0.77 41.86 5.74
N TRP A 592 -1.80 41.17 5.26
CA TRP A 592 -2.97 40.75 6.00
C TRP A 592 -3.12 39.22 5.86
N MET A 593 -3.87 38.60 6.77
CA MET A 593 -4.15 37.16 6.74
C MET A 593 -5.63 36.93 6.44
N LEU A 594 -5.96 35.83 5.76
CA LEU A 594 -7.34 35.38 5.66
C LEU A 594 -7.93 35.24 7.07
N PRO A 595 -9.23 35.54 7.27
CA PRO A 595 -9.87 35.51 8.58
C PRO A 595 -10.15 34.07 9.07
N PHE A 596 -9.36 33.08 8.64
CA PHE A 596 -9.59 31.67 8.87
C PHE A 596 -8.36 30.94 9.45
N ILE A 597 -8.58 29.73 9.98
CA ILE A 597 -7.56 28.74 10.34
C ILE A 597 -7.83 27.45 9.55
N GLY A 598 -6.75 26.85 9.04
CA GLY A 598 -6.79 25.59 8.30
C GLY A 598 -7.32 25.73 6.87
N LYS A 599 -7.94 24.65 6.37
CA LYS A 599 -8.53 24.58 5.03
C LYS A 599 -9.80 25.42 4.98
N VAL A 600 -9.96 26.18 3.91
CA VAL A 600 -11.21 26.87 3.56
C VAL A 600 -11.79 26.25 2.29
N GLU A 601 -13.10 25.99 2.27
CA GLU A 601 -13.78 25.33 1.16
C GLU A 601 -14.78 26.25 0.47
N TYR A 602 -14.75 26.26 -0.87
CA TYR A 602 -15.76 26.95 -1.66
C TYR A 602 -17.04 26.13 -1.72
N VAL A 603 -18.18 26.79 -1.51
CA VAL A 603 -19.50 26.16 -1.43
C VAL A 603 -20.38 26.74 -2.54
N PRO A 604 -20.54 26.03 -3.68
CA PRO A 604 -21.27 26.55 -4.83
C PRO A 604 -22.72 26.96 -4.53
N GLU A 605 -23.37 26.26 -3.61
CA GLU A 605 -24.77 26.47 -3.22
C GLU A 605 -25.01 27.83 -2.57
N VAL A 606 -24.02 28.35 -1.84
CA VAL A 606 -24.08 29.68 -1.21
C VAL A 606 -23.12 30.69 -1.83
N LYS A 607 -22.32 30.28 -2.83
CA LYS A 607 -21.32 31.10 -3.54
C LYS A 607 -20.33 31.80 -2.60
N LEU A 608 -20.03 31.18 -1.46
CA LEU A 608 -19.12 31.71 -0.45
C LEU A 608 -18.09 30.65 -0.07
N TRP A 609 -17.02 31.09 0.56
CA TRP A 609 -16.00 30.23 1.15
C TRP A 609 -16.28 30.06 2.63
N VAL A 610 -16.35 28.80 3.07
CA VAL A 610 -16.65 28.43 4.45
C VAL A 610 -15.39 27.84 5.08
N GLY A 611 -15.08 28.29 6.30
CA GLY A 611 -13.90 27.91 7.06
C GLY A 611 -14.09 28.14 8.55
N ILE A 612 -13.04 27.93 9.33
CA ILE A 612 -13.05 28.18 10.78
C ILE A 612 -12.42 29.54 11.04
N CYS A 613 -13.12 30.45 11.71
CA CYS A 613 -12.68 31.81 11.99
C CYS A 613 -11.40 31.83 12.83
N SER A 614 -10.44 32.69 12.48
CA SER A 614 -9.14 32.75 13.16
C SER A 614 -9.18 33.40 14.55
N SER A 615 -10.16 34.26 14.82
CA SER A 615 -10.30 34.96 16.11
C SER A 615 -11.25 34.25 17.07
N THR A 616 -12.42 33.82 16.58
CA THR A 616 -13.46 33.21 17.42
C THR A 616 -13.41 31.68 17.44
N HIS A 617 -12.67 31.05 16.51
CA HIS A 617 -12.66 29.61 16.29
C HIS A 617 -14.03 29.03 15.90
N GLU A 618 -14.98 29.84 15.46
CA GLU A 618 -16.33 29.43 15.04
C GLU A 618 -16.38 29.12 13.54
N LEU A 619 -17.40 28.38 13.08
CA LEU A 619 -17.63 28.24 11.64
C LEU A 619 -18.00 29.61 11.05
N ALA A 620 -17.39 29.99 9.94
CA ALA A 620 -17.60 31.29 9.33
C ALA A 620 -17.56 31.21 7.81
N ALA A 621 -18.20 32.18 7.16
CA ALA A 621 -18.18 32.35 5.72
C ALA A 621 -17.64 33.72 5.32
N ALA A 622 -16.92 33.78 4.21
CA ALA A 622 -16.44 35.02 3.60
C ALA A 622 -16.51 34.94 2.09
N ASP A 623 -16.64 36.10 1.44
CA ASP A 623 -16.43 36.21 0.01
C ASP A 623 -14.93 36.40 -0.28
N LEU A 624 -14.34 35.47 -1.02
CA LEU A 624 -12.92 35.50 -1.44
C LEU A 624 -12.77 35.73 -2.95
N SER A 625 -13.82 36.17 -3.64
CA SER A 625 -13.80 36.44 -5.09
C SER A 625 -12.89 37.61 -5.46
N SER A 626 -12.75 38.61 -4.58
CA SER A 626 -11.73 39.66 -4.65
C SER A 626 -10.93 39.69 -3.36
N MET A 627 -9.61 39.72 -3.51
CA MET A 627 -8.65 39.72 -2.39
C MET A 627 -7.66 40.89 -2.51
N ASP A 628 -8.12 42.05 -2.98
CA ASP A 628 -7.30 43.28 -2.99
C ASP A 628 -7.04 43.83 -1.57
N SER A 629 -7.88 43.44 -0.61
CA SER A 629 -7.76 43.74 0.82
C SER A 629 -8.19 42.53 1.66
N GLN A 630 -8.08 42.62 2.99
CA GLN A 630 -8.49 41.53 3.87
C GLN A 630 -10.00 41.26 3.76
N PRO A 631 -10.41 40.04 3.35
CA PRO A 631 -11.81 39.68 3.22
C PRO A 631 -12.57 39.79 4.55
N GLN A 632 -13.81 40.26 4.49
CA GLN A 632 -14.69 40.39 5.65
C GLN A 632 -15.54 39.13 5.81
N LEU A 633 -15.84 38.78 7.06
CA LEU A 633 -16.76 37.68 7.36
C LEU A 633 -18.20 38.13 7.07
N VAL A 634 -18.92 37.30 6.33
CA VAL A 634 -20.34 37.51 6.00
C VAL A 634 -21.24 36.96 7.09
N GLY A 635 -20.81 35.88 7.75
CA GLY A 635 -21.56 35.26 8.85
C GLY A 635 -20.68 34.33 9.67
N THR A 636 -21.05 34.14 10.94
CA THR A 636 -20.40 33.24 11.89
C THR A 636 -21.45 32.38 12.58
N CYS A 637 -21.07 31.16 12.97
CA CYS A 637 -21.92 30.20 13.65
C CYS A 637 -21.12 29.48 14.73
N LYS A 638 -21.52 29.71 15.98
CA LYS A 638 -21.06 28.94 17.13
C LYS A 638 -21.81 27.62 17.19
N GLU A 639 -21.28 26.60 16.54
CA GLU A 639 -21.95 25.30 16.41
C GLU A 639 -21.82 24.43 17.66
N PHE A 640 -20.82 24.70 18.51
CA PHE A 640 -20.52 23.87 19.68
C PHE A 640 -19.92 24.69 20.83
N GLU A 641 -20.33 24.39 22.06
CA GLU A 641 -19.74 24.95 23.27
C GLU A 641 -19.23 23.82 24.19
N PRO A 642 -17.90 23.71 24.37
CA PRO A 642 -17.33 22.66 25.20
C PRO A 642 -17.61 22.89 26.70
N PRO A 643 -17.70 21.82 27.51
CA PRO A 643 -17.61 21.92 28.96
C PRO A 643 -16.32 22.63 29.41
N GLU A 644 -16.36 23.33 30.55
CA GLU A 644 -15.21 24.09 31.06
C GLU A 644 -13.94 23.24 31.29
N GLU A 645 -14.12 21.95 31.59
CA GLU A 645 -13.06 20.97 31.84
C GLU A 645 -12.28 20.60 30.56
N TRP A 646 -12.85 20.87 29.38
CA TRP A 646 -12.31 20.44 28.09
C TRP A 646 -11.46 21.55 27.47
N LYS A 647 -10.16 21.31 27.36
CA LYS A 647 -9.24 22.24 26.70
C LYS A 647 -8.97 21.82 25.27
N GLN A 648 -9.21 22.73 24.32
CA GLN A 648 -8.91 22.49 22.92
C GLN A 648 -7.40 22.22 22.76
N CYS A 649 -7.05 21.15 22.06
CA CYS A 649 -5.65 20.68 21.95
C CYS A 649 -5.12 20.59 20.52
N ARG A 650 -6.00 20.66 19.51
CA ARG A 650 -5.63 20.75 18.08
C ARG A 650 -6.57 21.72 17.35
N ASP A 651 -6.13 22.19 16.19
CA ASP A 651 -6.97 23.00 15.30
C ASP A 651 -8.22 22.22 14.87
N PRO A 652 -9.40 22.86 14.77
CA PRO A 652 -10.59 22.21 14.26
C PRO A 652 -10.42 21.81 12.79
N GLN A 653 -11.14 20.78 12.37
CA GLN A 653 -11.18 20.34 10.99
C GLN A 653 -12.59 20.51 10.42
N LEU A 654 -12.65 20.91 9.16
CA LEU A 654 -13.87 21.11 8.41
C LEU A 654 -13.88 20.19 7.20
N VAL A 655 -14.95 19.42 7.02
CA VAL A 655 -15.15 18.56 5.84
C VAL A 655 -16.50 18.88 5.21
N ASN A 656 -16.50 19.21 3.92
CA ASN A 656 -17.71 19.37 3.13
C ASN A 656 -18.26 18.01 2.72
N LEU A 657 -19.55 17.79 2.98
CA LEU A 657 -20.29 16.57 2.68
C LEU A 657 -21.12 16.70 1.39
N GLY A 658 -21.09 17.87 0.76
CA GLY A 658 -21.92 18.25 -0.38
C GLY A 658 -23.27 18.83 0.05
N SER A 659 -23.93 19.56 -0.87
CA SER A 659 -25.27 20.14 -0.65
C SER A 659 -25.31 21.10 0.56
N GLY A 660 -24.26 21.89 0.75
CA GLY A 660 -24.15 22.83 1.87
C GLY A 660 -23.99 22.18 3.26
N LYS A 661 -23.79 20.85 3.35
CA LYS A 661 -23.61 20.15 4.63
C LYS A 661 -22.14 19.98 4.98
N PHE A 662 -21.80 20.18 6.24
CA PHE A 662 -20.45 20.12 6.77
C PHE A 662 -20.38 19.26 8.03
N CYS A 663 -19.26 18.56 8.19
CA CYS A 663 -18.87 17.99 9.47
C CYS A 663 -17.75 18.86 10.06
N VAL A 664 -18.02 19.50 11.19
CA VAL A 664 -17.01 20.21 11.98
C VAL A 664 -16.48 19.27 13.05
N THR A 665 -15.16 19.09 13.09
CA THR A 665 -14.49 18.23 14.05
C THR A 665 -13.64 19.07 15.00
N ARG A 666 -13.83 18.89 16.31
CA ARG A 666 -13.04 19.56 17.35
C ARG A 666 -12.37 18.56 18.27
N PHE A 667 -11.18 18.92 18.75
CA PHE A 667 -10.32 18.06 19.54
C PHE A 667 -10.01 18.69 20.89
N PHE A 668 -10.34 17.97 21.96
CA PHE A 668 -10.19 18.41 23.33
C PHE A 668 -9.41 17.40 24.16
N ARG A 669 -8.80 17.88 25.23
CA ARG A 669 -8.23 17.06 26.29
C ARG A 669 -8.96 17.35 27.59
N ASN A 670 -9.42 16.29 28.25
CA ASN A 670 -10.09 16.44 29.55
C ASN A 670 -9.04 16.55 30.66
N GLN A 671 -9.09 17.62 31.46
CA GLN A 671 -8.28 17.74 32.67
C GLN A 671 -9.06 17.14 33.83
N ALA A 672 -8.74 15.90 34.22
CA ALA A 672 -9.23 15.40 35.51
C ALA A 672 -8.61 16.25 36.64
N PRO A 673 -9.34 16.52 37.75
CA PRO A 673 -8.80 17.26 38.88
C PRO A 673 -7.57 16.55 39.45
N LYS A 674 -6.52 17.33 39.78
CA LYS A 674 -5.29 16.85 40.42
C LYS A 674 -5.64 16.11 41.72
N GLY A 675 -5.56 14.78 41.70
CA GLY A 675 -5.45 13.96 42.91
C GLY A 675 -3.99 13.90 43.33
N ASP A 676 -3.74 13.88 44.64
CA ASP A 676 -2.45 14.08 45.34
C ASP A 676 -1.43 12.92 45.17
N SER A 677 -1.36 12.26 44.02
CA SER A 677 -0.33 11.24 43.75
C SER A 677 0.45 11.56 42.47
N ASP A 678 1.78 11.53 42.58
CA ASP A 678 2.79 11.77 41.54
C ASP A 678 2.77 10.81 40.31
N ASP A 679 1.64 10.15 40.03
CA ASP A 679 1.44 9.44 38.77
C ASP A 679 0.82 10.39 37.73
N GLU A 680 1.55 10.59 36.64
CA GLU A 680 1.20 11.45 35.50
C GLU A 680 -0.07 10.92 34.79
N PHE A 681 -1.26 11.22 35.32
CA PHE A 681 -2.53 10.81 34.72
C PHE A 681 -2.71 11.47 33.33
N ILE A 682 -2.52 10.68 32.28
CA ILE A 682 -2.77 11.07 30.88
C ILE A 682 -4.25 11.43 30.74
N GLY A 683 -4.56 12.73 30.68
CA GLY A 683 -5.92 13.22 30.40
C GLY A 683 -6.45 12.61 29.09
N ARG A 684 -7.70 12.11 29.12
CA ARG A 684 -8.35 11.47 27.96
C ARG A 684 -8.55 12.46 26.82
N ASN A 685 -8.28 12.00 25.60
CA ASN A 685 -8.53 12.75 24.39
C ASN A 685 -9.98 12.58 23.95
N ILE A 686 -10.59 13.68 23.53
CA ILE A 686 -12.01 13.76 23.15
C ILE A 686 -12.10 14.40 21.77
N THR A 687 -12.80 13.73 20.87
CA THR A 687 -13.11 14.25 19.54
C THR A 687 -14.61 14.42 19.42
N VAL A 688 -15.04 15.62 19.02
CA VAL A 688 -16.45 15.98 18.80
C VAL A 688 -16.68 16.17 17.32
N LEU A 689 -17.74 15.55 16.79
CA LEU A 689 -18.24 15.69 15.42
C LEU A 689 -19.58 16.42 15.47
N THR A 690 -19.67 17.57 14.79
CA THR A 690 -20.91 18.36 14.69
C THR A 690 -21.32 18.50 13.23
N GLY A 691 -22.56 18.14 12.92
CA GLY A 691 -23.15 18.42 11.62
C GLY A 691 -23.63 19.86 11.54
N VAL A 692 -23.30 20.58 10.46
CA VAL A 692 -23.79 21.94 10.20
C VAL A 692 -24.28 22.03 8.75
N GLU A 693 -25.40 22.70 8.53
CA GLU A 693 -25.96 22.95 7.20
C GLU A 693 -25.96 24.45 6.91
N VAL A 694 -25.41 24.82 5.76
CA VAL A 694 -25.24 26.22 5.34
C VAL A 694 -26.12 26.45 4.12
N MET A 695 -27.04 27.41 4.23
CA MET A 695 -28.05 27.70 3.22
C MET A 695 -28.20 29.21 3.03
N GLN A 696 -28.63 29.62 1.84
CA GLN A 696 -29.15 30.97 1.63
C GLN A 696 -30.65 30.97 1.92
N SER A 697 -31.11 31.89 2.78
CA SER A 697 -32.53 32.08 3.04
C SER A 697 -33.05 33.28 2.26
N ALA A 698 -34.17 33.10 1.54
CA ALA A 698 -34.91 34.20 0.93
C ALA A 698 -35.96 34.68 1.94
N CYS A 699 -35.81 35.90 2.46
CA CYS A 699 -36.85 36.52 3.24
C CYS A 699 -38.06 36.85 2.33
N HIS A 700 -39.16 36.11 2.47
CA HIS A 700 -40.47 36.56 1.98
C HIS A 700 -41.03 37.60 2.97
N GLY A 701 -40.38 38.76 3.03
CA GLY A 701 -40.88 39.96 3.69
C GLY A 701 -41.31 40.96 2.65
N ASN A 702 -42.57 41.38 2.68
CA ASN A 702 -43.14 42.36 1.76
C ASN A 702 -42.31 43.66 1.74
N GLY A 703 -41.64 43.92 0.62
CA GLY A 703 -41.30 45.28 0.19
C GLY A 703 -40.07 45.95 0.81
N SER A 704 -38.89 45.34 0.70
CA SER A 704 -37.61 46.07 0.51
C SER A 704 -36.55 45.06 0.06
N SER A 705 -35.63 45.49 -0.82
CA SER A 705 -34.60 44.68 -1.49
C SER A 705 -34.19 43.41 -0.75
N GLY A 706 -34.42 42.25 -1.37
CA GLY A 706 -34.07 40.95 -0.80
C GLY A 706 -32.56 40.81 -0.62
N GLU A 707 -32.04 41.19 0.55
CA GLU A 707 -30.75 40.73 1.02
C GLU A 707 -30.89 39.23 1.32
N MET A 708 -30.12 38.42 0.58
CA MET A 708 -29.98 37.01 0.87
C MET A 708 -29.24 36.87 2.20
N GLU A 709 -29.92 36.42 3.25
CA GLU A 709 -29.30 36.20 4.55
C GLU A 709 -28.70 34.78 4.60
N LEU A 710 -27.43 34.68 4.98
CA LEU A 710 -26.74 33.40 5.13
C LEU A 710 -27.19 32.73 6.44
N GLN A 711 -27.82 31.56 6.34
CA GLN A 711 -28.23 30.78 7.49
C GLN A 711 -27.28 29.59 7.69
N MET A 712 -26.74 29.46 8.91
CA MET A 712 -25.94 28.30 9.32
C MET A 712 -26.66 27.57 10.46
N ILE A 713 -27.14 26.37 10.19
CA ILE A 713 -27.95 25.57 11.12
C ILE A 713 -27.07 24.45 11.68
N PRO A 714 -26.63 24.54 12.94
CA PRO A 714 -25.97 23.42 13.58
C PRO A 714 -27.02 22.35 13.91
N HIS A 715 -26.69 21.08 13.67
CA HIS A 715 -27.57 19.93 13.86
C HIS A 715 -27.22 19.16 15.15
N ARG A 716 -26.67 17.95 15.04
CA ARG A 716 -26.28 17.16 16.22
C ARG A 716 -24.77 17.17 16.41
N SER A 717 -24.36 17.20 17.67
CA SER A 717 -22.98 17.00 18.10
C SER A 717 -22.85 15.67 18.82
N ARG A 718 -21.87 14.89 18.41
CA ARG A 718 -21.54 13.59 18.99
C ARG A 718 -20.06 13.52 19.31
N TRP A 719 -19.67 12.68 20.25
CA TRP A 719 -18.26 12.59 20.66
C TRP A 719 -17.80 11.16 20.84
N TYR A 720 -16.49 10.95 20.73
CA TYR A 720 -15.84 9.76 21.25
C TYR A 720 -14.64 10.17 22.11
N GLY A 721 -14.39 9.39 23.16
CA GLY A 721 -13.22 9.52 24.02
C GLY A 721 -12.32 8.31 23.86
N GLY A 722 -11.02 8.56 23.72
CA GLY A 722 -9.99 7.55 23.56
C GLY A 722 -8.61 8.02 24.02
N ASP A 723 -7.63 7.12 23.93
CA ASP A 723 -6.24 7.41 24.29
C ASP A 723 -5.53 8.24 23.20
N THR A 724 -6.01 8.17 21.95
CA THR A 724 -5.43 8.85 20.78
C THR A 724 -6.43 9.78 20.10
N ILE A 725 -5.91 10.77 19.36
CA ILE A 725 -6.70 11.72 18.57
C ILE A 725 -6.56 11.37 17.09
N GLY A 726 -7.67 11.15 16.40
CA GLY A 726 -7.67 10.97 14.95
C GLY A 726 -7.68 12.27 14.15
N THR A 727 -7.37 12.17 12.87
CA THR A 727 -7.54 13.20 11.83
C THR A 727 -8.73 12.80 10.97
N VAL A 728 -9.66 13.71 10.75
CA VAL A 728 -10.83 13.51 9.88
C VAL A 728 -10.47 13.89 8.45
N CYS A 729 -10.91 13.06 7.51
CA CYS A 729 -10.48 13.00 6.12
C CYS A 729 -11.67 12.93 5.15
#